data_AF-E1IFL1-F1
#
_entry.id   AF-E1IFL1-F1
#
_cell.length_a   1.000
_cell.length_b   1.000
_cell.length_c   1.000
_cell.angle_alpha   90.00
_cell.angle_beta   90.00
_cell.angle_gamma   90.00
#
_symmetry.space_group_name_H-M   'P 1'
#
loop_
_entity.id
_entity.type
_entity.pdbx_description
1 polymer ?
#
loop_
_entity_poly.entity_id
_entity_poly.type
_entity_poly.pdbx_seq_one_letter_code
_entity_poly.pdbx_strand_id
1 'polypeptide(L)'
;MYSATACRSCGATYRNTARFCPQCGTQIVRLSDSAEANTNSLLLNSWIPILSKTPSLKGPWPQGIRIDPLGRYAIEHRIGKGGFGEAYIARDTRLGRRCVIKRLVADARWNQRIEQMAVAAFTREAHVLVALNTPGHPNIPEIYDFFAESRCLVMKYVVGEDLGQVLQQRNTGLPLAEVLQIAHDLCSAIFYLHSRTPAPVLHRDIKPANLLRDSEGRIWLIDFGLAKDTLIAEDLVSGTPGYAPPEQWHGQSQPASDIYALGATLYTLLTGDPPPPPQIFTDEDEDEAVERWLPDLPQALEDLLVRTLVVDPAVRPDARTCLEVIDALLTQSQTPAPPPLAQPPVPSVFVGRETELATLEARMQVTPALAMIGIAGVGKTALATRLAARIGSPNALFWYRCADGSGAMDLIWALAIFLAHRGLTDLWAMLQRTRQMHGTMPPLTVLADYACALLRKDRAEPLLLLDDLHLVEDHPDVRSLCERFVTEAATGSLRLIITSRTVPQLGAGLALYAVDGLDLGTTRTLLETRNLHLSGVQLTLLRQLTGGNAQLLGLASEVLGSQDQSDPEALLRQLATSSNIERFLLREVDAALSEQERTLMCAVAALLDTGGTSDAVEALVDRNPQRTLRELAARGLLSVSEGRYGPVYAQHAILQGFFYAQLSRRERRRYHRCAAAFYDEEEPNALRAALHYERAGEVERAAEIAVRNAWAIVGSGQSRSLGSLLEHLRSADLPATLRAQVFIASGDVESLAGAPEQAHQSYTQALAALDAAGDASSLRVLRARACRGIGRLLEVSLPHEALAWLVRGQAELGGVDAGEEAELCNKLGGVQMRLGNLAEAERMLERAQELMPPGPSQLRINLLHTLGTLHSTRGAIQRGMEYTRQGITMCEQLHDSVRAGQMLANLGFDRLMMGDITGAHRDLEQALTYAHQVGNRQLEAMALINLGLVALRAGDYALAATMTLDGIRLAHELRLHIAEMAGMLGLADLRIRQGLLNEAEQVIVAIEGLVTTTNTTTALAEIARLRANLLLAQAQPLAALDTANHALALATEQQNELEVGYALAIVGHAQHAAGRTIEACGSFARAVAILDSNDHYEAARTRIAWANALTPTNPNTAATLRTAGQAEMERQGIQPK
;
A
#
# COMPACT_ATOMS: atom_id res chain seq x y z
N MET A 1 -3.33 -38.78 24.33
CA MET A 1 -2.21 -37.99 24.87
C MET A 1 -0.92 -38.57 24.31
N TYR A 2 -0.25 -37.85 23.40
CA TYR A 2 1.02 -38.28 22.83
C TYR A 2 2.16 -37.69 23.68
N SER A 3 3.01 -38.53 24.28
CA SER A 3 4.14 -38.08 25.10
C SER A 3 5.18 -37.35 24.24
N ALA A 4 5.58 -36.15 24.65
CA ALA A 4 6.71 -35.44 24.05
C ALA A 4 8.00 -36.24 24.27
N THR A 5 8.81 -36.39 23.22
CA THR A 5 10.09 -37.12 23.30
C THR A 5 11.23 -36.12 23.09
N ALA A 6 12.28 -36.20 23.91
CA ALA A 6 13.45 -35.34 23.78
C ALA A 6 14.49 -35.96 22.83
N CYS A 7 15.10 -35.15 21.98
CA CYS A 7 16.19 -35.58 21.11
C CYS A 7 17.44 -35.89 21.95
N ARG A 8 17.99 -37.10 21.83
CA ARG A 8 19.18 -37.50 22.58
C ARG A 8 20.46 -36.75 22.17
N SER A 9 20.46 -36.10 21.01
CA SER A 9 21.62 -35.36 20.51
C SER A 9 21.60 -33.87 20.88
N CYS A 10 20.43 -33.23 20.93
CA CYS A 10 20.34 -31.77 21.15
C CYS A 10 19.36 -31.35 22.26
N GLY A 11 18.66 -32.29 22.90
CA GLY A 11 17.73 -32.02 23.99
C GLY A 11 16.35 -31.48 23.57
N ALA A 12 16.17 -31.08 22.30
CA ALA A 12 14.92 -30.49 21.82
C ALA A 12 13.73 -31.46 21.93
N THR A 13 12.59 -30.96 22.42
CA THR A 13 11.34 -31.71 22.55
C THR A 13 10.55 -31.67 21.25
N TYR A 14 10.12 -32.84 20.76
CA TYR A 14 9.37 -32.95 19.51
C TYR A 14 8.17 -33.91 19.64
N ARG A 15 7.20 -33.77 18.73
CA ARG A 15 6.02 -34.65 18.63
C ARG A 15 6.41 -35.99 17.99
N ASN A 16 5.92 -37.10 18.54
CA ASN A 16 6.34 -38.49 18.29
C ASN A 16 6.13 -39.04 16.84
N THR A 17 5.80 -38.19 15.87
CA THR A 17 5.59 -38.54 14.46
C THR A 17 6.81 -38.25 13.57
N ALA A 18 7.78 -37.44 14.01
CA ALA A 18 8.95 -37.06 13.21
C ALA A 18 10.00 -38.19 13.13
N ARG A 19 10.58 -38.42 11.95
CA ARG A 19 11.70 -39.37 11.72
C ARG A 19 13.07 -38.77 12.03
N PHE A 20 13.17 -37.44 12.04
CA PHE A 20 14.38 -36.67 12.35
C PHE A 20 14.03 -35.57 13.34
N CYS A 21 14.97 -35.20 14.20
CA CYS A 21 14.79 -34.09 15.12
C CYS A 21 14.64 -32.79 14.32
N PRO A 22 13.56 -32.00 14.52
CA PRO A 22 13.31 -30.78 13.76
C PRO A 22 14.33 -29.66 14.05
N GLN A 23 15.13 -29.79 15.11
CA GLN A 23 16.09 -28.77 15.53
C GLN A 23 17.54 -29.09 15.14
N CYS A 24 17.93 -30.36 15.02
CA CYS A 24 19.31 -30.74 14.70
C CYS A 24 19.45 -31.80 13.60
N GLY A 25 18.34 -32.24 13.01
CA GLY A 25 18.34 -33.23 11.92
C GLY A 25 18.75 -34.65 12.33
N THR A 26 19.02 -34.91 13.61
CA THR A 26 19.41 -36.26 14.09
C THR A 26 18.27 -37.26 13.89
N GLN A 27 18.57 -38.43 13.33
CA GLN A 27 17.59 -39.50 13.10
C GLN A 27 17.05 -40.05 14.42
N ILE A 28 15.72 -40.15 14.51
CA ILE A 28 15.01 -40.67 15.68
C ILE A 28 14.77 -42.17 15.48
N VAL A 29 15.48 -43.01 16.22
CA VAL A 29 15.33 -44.48 16.18
C VAL A 29 14.15 -44.90 17.06
N ARG A 30 13.15 -45.59 16.48
CA ARG A 30 12.01 -46.13 17.22
C ARG A 30 12.36 -47.49 17.84
N LEU A 31 12.24 -47.61 19.15
CA LEU A 31 12.22 -48.91 19.83
C LEU A 31 10.78 -49.41 19.85
N SER A 32 10.43 -50.28 18.91
CA SER A 32 9.28 -51.17 19.04
C SER A 32 9.66 -52.49 18.40
N ASP A 33 10.21 -53.39 19.22
CA ASP A 33 9.96 -54.84 19.20
C ASP A 33 10.90 -55.51 20.23
N SER A 34 10.40 -55.72 21.45
CA SER A 34 10.50 -56.98 22.22
C SER A 34 10.22 -56.75 23.71
N ALA A 35 9.46 -57.69 24.27
CA ALA A 35 9.08 -57.78 25.66
C ALA A 35 10.24 -58.18 26.59
N GLU A 36 10.12 -57.70 27.82
CA GLU A 36 10.56 -58.25 29.11
C GLU A 36 11.80 -59.15 29.25
N ALA A 37 12.64 -58.72 30.20
CA ALA A 37 13.33 -59.49 31.25
C ALA A 37 14.62 -60.28 30.92
N ASN A 38 15.72 -59.65 31.35
CA ASN A 38 16.77 -60.15 32.25
C ASN A 38 17.84 -61.19 31.82
N THR A 39 19.07 -60.73 32.08
CA THR A 39 20.25 -61.41 32.62
C THR A 39 21.15 -62.26 31.73
N ASN A 40 22.33 -61.68 31.50
CA ASN A 40 23.68 -62.23 31.54
C ASN A 40 24.18 -63.22 30.47
N SER A 41 25.29 -62.77 29.88
CA SER A 41 26.50 -63.53 29.57
C SER A 41 26.50 -64.38 28.29
N LEU A 42 27.15 -63.81 27.27
CA LEU A 42 28.27 -64.43 26.55
C LEU A 42 28.13 -65.92 26.23
N LEU A 43 27.47 -66.22 25.11
CA LEU A 43 27.89 -67.20 24.11
C LEU A 43 27.41 -66.65 22.75
N LEU A 44 28.20 -65.78 22.11
CA LEU A 44 29.13 -66.16 21.05
C LEU A 44 28.56 -67.21 20.09
N ASN A 45 28.31 -66.76 18.85
CA ASN A 45 28.28 -67.55 17.62
C ASN A 45 27.19 -68.62 17.47
N SER A 46 26.07 -68.21 16.88
CA SER A 46 25.51 -68.86 15.68
C SER A 46 24.23 -68.12 15.27
N TRP A 47 23.91 -68.10 13.98
CA TRP A 47 22.69 -67.50 13.40
C TRP A 47 22.74 -66.00 13.07
N ILE A 48 23.77 -65.58 12.32
CA ILE A 48 23.63 -64.53 11.29
C ILE A 48 23.97 -65.20 9.95
N PRO A 49 22.98 -65.45 9.10
CA PRO A 49 22.96 -64.71 7.84
C PRO A 49 21.55 -64.32 7.39
N ILE A 50 21.49 -63.30 6.53
CA ILE A 50 20.31 -62.66 5.92
C ILE A 50 19.82 -61.45 6.75
N LEU A 51 20.50 -60.32 6.54
CA LEU A 51 19.93 -58.98 6.28
C LEU A 51 21.08 -57.95 6.25
N SER A 52 22.07 -58.21 5.39
CA SER A 52 23.03 -57.20 4.96
C SER A 52 23.30 -57.41 3.48
N LYS A 53 22.96 -56.39 2.69
CA LYS A 53 23.52 -56.04 1.36
C LYS A 53 22.52 -55.13 0.62
N THR A 54 22.56 -53.83 0.90
CA THR A 54 22.37 -52.85 -0.17
C THR A 54 23.48 -53.14 -1.19
N PRO A 55 23.19 -53.32 -2.49
CA PRO A 55 24.23 -53.63 -3.47
C PRO A 55 25.27 -52.50 -3.51
N SER A 56 26.52 -52.77 -3.13
CA SER A 56 27.64 -51.88 -3.45
C SER A 56 27.99 -52.05 -4.93
N LEU A 57 27.08 -51.62 -5.80
CA LEU A 57 27.34 -51.57 -7.24
C LEU A 57 28.41 -50.51 -7.48
N LYS A 58 29.62 -50.99 -7.82
CA LYS A 58 30.68 -50.20 -8.43
C LYS A 58 30.25 -49.92 -9.87
N GLY A 59 29.62 -48.77 -10.10
CA GLY A 59 29.07 -48.36 -11.40
C GLY A 59 27.72 -47.64 -11.28
N PRO A 60 27.18 -47.14 -12.41
CA PRO A 60 25.87 -46.50 -12.45
C PRO A 60 24.76 -47.51 -12.10
N TRP A 61 23.72 -47.03 -11.43
CA TRP A 61 22.60 -47.87 -11.02
C TRP A 61 21.65 -48.16 -12.18
N PRO A 62 21.40 -49.44 -12.53
CA PRO A 62 20.43 -49.79 -13.56
C PRO A 62 18.99 -49.50 -13.12
N GLN A 63 18.13 -49.31 -14.12
CA GLN A 63 16.70 -49.12 -13.95
C GLN A 63 16.07 -50.28 -13.16
N GLY A 64 15.16 -49.95 -12.24
CA GLY A 64 14.41 -50.89 -11.42
C GLY A 64 15.07 -51.25 -10.08
N ILE A 65 16.33 -50.87 -9.83
CA ILE A 65 16.98 -51.07 -8.53
C ILE A 65 16.29 -50.26 -7.44
N ARG A 66 16.17 -50.85 -6.24
CA ARG A 66 15.55 -50.22 -5.07
C ARG A 66 16.59 -49.80 -4.02
N ILE A 67 16.49 -48.58 -3.52
CA ILE A 67 17.57 -47.91 -2.77
C ILE A 67 17.07 -47.41 -1.43
N ASP A 68 17.00 -48.34 -0.48
CA ASP A 68 17.00 -48.21 0.98
C ASP A 68 16.85 -49.64 1.56
N PRO A 69 17.01 -49.87 2.88
CA PRO A 69 16.86 -51.21 3.47
C PRO A 69 15.46 -51.84 3.31
N LEU A 70 14.44 -51.04 2.96
CA LEU A 70 13.04 -51.46 2.83
C LEU A 70 12.58 -51.57 1.36
N GLY A 71 13.45 -51.29 0.39
CA GLY A 71 13.14 -51.31 -1.03
C GLY A 71 12.13 -50.28 -1.52
N ARG A 72 12.08 -49.08 -0.94
CA ARG A 72 11.11 -48.00 -1.18
C ARG A 72 11.35 -47.21 -2.46
N TYR A 73 12.59 -46.82 -2.73
CA TYR A 73 12.90 -45.91 -3.84
C TYR A 73 13.40 -46.69 -5.06
N ALA A 74 12.57 -46.82 -6.09
CA ALA A 74 12.91 -47.56 -7.31
C ALA A 74 13.49 -46.62 -8.38
N ILE A 75 14.73 -46.84 -8.81
CA ILE A 75 15.40 -46.06 -9.87
C ILE A 75 14.62 -46.21 -11.19
N GLU A 76 14.24 -45.10 -11.81
CA GLU A 76 13.69 -45.08 -13.16
C GLU A 76 14.82 -44.98 -14.19
N HIS A 77 15.62 -43.92 -14.14
CA HIS A 77 16.78 -43.74 -15.02
C HIS A 77 17.73 -42.66 -14.45
N ARG A 78 18.93 -42.60 -15.01
CA ARG A 78 19.94 -41.61 -14.67
C ARG A 78 19.68 -40.29 -15.41
N ILE A 79 19.78 -39.17 -14.69
CA ILE A 79 19.61 -37.81 -15.25
C ILE A 79 20.96 -37.20 -15.63
N GLY A 80 22.02 -37.49 -14.87
CA GLY A 80 23.34 -36.91 -15.17
C GLY A 80 24.50 -37.49 -14.34
N LYS A 81 25.72 -37.07 -14.72
CA LYS A 81 26.97 -37.25 -13.97
C LYS A 81 27.59 -35.87 -13.75
N GLY A 82 27.69 -35.42 -12.50
CA GLY A 82 28.39 -34.19 -12.15
C GLY A 82 29.81 -34.46 -11.64
N GLY A 83 30.53 -33.40 -11.26
CA GLY A 83 31.89 -33.50 -10.73
C GLY A 83 32.03 -34.23 -9.39
N PHE A 84 30.94 -34.41 -8.64
CA PHE A 84 30.94 -35.02 -7.31
C PHE A 84 30.01 -36.25 -7.18
N GLY A 85 29.33 -36.66 -8.24
CA GLY A 85 28.35 -37.75 -8.12
C GLY A 85 27.41 -37.95 -9.29
N GLU A 86 26.38 -38.75 -9.06
CA GLU A 86 25.38 -39.15 -10.03
C GLU A 86 23.97 -38.77 -9.56
N ALA A 87 23.12 -38.31 -10.47
CA ALA A 87 21.72 -37.99 -10.19
C ALA A 87 20.78 -38.92 -10.95
N TYR A 88 19.72 -39.40 -10.28
CA TYR A 88 18.73 -40.34 -10.81
C TYR A 88 17.31 -39.87 -10.54
N ILE A 89 16.38 -40.10 -11.49
CA ILE A 89 14.95 -40.10 -11.19
C ILE A 89 14.62 -41.44 -10.56
N ALA A 90 13.89 -41.41 -9.46
CA ALA A 90 13.35 -42.59 -8.81
C ALA A 90 11.86 -42.39 -8.51
N ARG A 91 11.16 -43.50 -8.29
CA ARG A 91 9.78 -43.52 -7.81
C ARG A 91 9.76 -43.94 -6.34
N ASP A 92 9.15 -43.12 -5.51
CA ASP A 92 8.77 -43.51 -4.16
C ASP A 92 7.60 -44.48 -4.25
N THR A 93 7.87 -45.77 -4.11
CA THR A 93 6.85 -46.83 -4.27
C THR A 93 5.78 -46.81 -3.18
N ARG A 94 6.01 -46.08 -2.07
CA ARG A 94 5.04 -45.94 -0.98
C ARG A 94 4.04 -44.80 -1.24
N LEU A 95 4.52 -43.67 -1.75
CA LEU A 95 3.71 -42.46 -1.97
C LEU A 95 3.32 -42.25 -3.43
N GLY A 96 3.82 -43.08 -4.36
CA GLY A 96 3.52 -43.02 -5.79
C GLY A 96 4.16 -41.86 -6.55
N ARG A 97 4.90 -40.97 -5.88
CA ARG A 97 5.52 -39.77 -6.46
C ARG A 97 6.93 -40.02 -7.02
N ARG A 98 7.34 -39.20 -7.99
CA ARG A 98 8.73 -39.13 -8.47
C ARG A 98 9.60 -38.31 -7.51
N CYS A 99 10.86 -38.67 -7.39
CA CYS A 99 11.89 -37.98 -6.61
C CYS A 99 13.24 -38.02 -7.33
N VAL A 100 14.14 -37.11 -6.96
CA VAL A 100 15.54 -37.12 -7.42
C VAL A 100 16.42 -37.74 -6.33
N ILE A 101 17.31 -38.64 -6.71
CA ILE A 101 18.34 -39.20 -5.84
C ILE A 101 19.71 -38.73 -6.32
N LYS A 102 20.41 -37.97 -5.47
CA LYS A 102 21.79 -37.52 -5.69
C LYS A 102 22.73 -38.39 -4.88
N ARG A 103 23.63 -39.10 -5.56
CA ARG A 103 24.59 -40.05 -4.97
C ARG A 103 26.02 -39.50 -5.07
N LEU A 104 26.74 -39.45 -3.96
CA LEU A 104 28.19 -39.19 -3.97
C LEU A 104 28.93 -40.44 -4.48
N VAL A 105 29.73 -40.28 -5.53
CA VAL A 105 30.54 -41.37 -6.11
C VAL A 105 32.01 -40.97 -6.03
N ALA A 106 32.84 -41.83 -5.44
CA ALA A 106 34.28 -41.58 -5.33
C ALA A 106 34.93 -41.52 -6.72
N ASP A 107 35.73 -40.49 -6.96
CA ASP A 107 36.53 -40.38 -8.18
C ASP A 107 37.78 -41.29 -8.07
N ALA A 108 38.23 -41.85 -9.20
CA ALA A 108 39.44 -42.66 -9.25
C ALA A 108 40.72 -41.88 -8.88
N ARG A 109 40.67 -40.55 -8.93
CA ARG A 109 41.77 -39.65 -8.52
C ARG A 109 41.81 -39.38 -7.01
N TRP A 110 40.78 -39.79 -6.25
CA TRP A 110 40.72 -39.53 -4.82
C TRP A 110 41.58 -40.53 -4.05
N ASN A 111 42.44 -40.02 -3.17
CA ASN A 111 43.08 -40.84 -2.15
C ASN A 111 42.10 -41.06 -0.98
N GLN A 112 42.45 -41.97 -0.06
CA GLN A 112 41.59 -42.34 1.07
C GLN A 112 41.22 -41.16 1.98
N ARG A 113 42.10 -40.15 2.08
CA ARG A 113 41.88 -38.94 2.88
C ARG A 113 40.85 -38.02 2.22
N ILE A 114 41.00 -37.76 0.92
CA ILE A 114 40.06 -36.97 0.11
C ILE A 114 38.67 -37.62 0.13
N GLU A 115 38.60 -38.95 0.00
CA GLU A 115 37.31 -39.65 0.06
C GLU A 115 36.63 -39.48 1.43
N GLN A 116 37.37 -39.62 2.53
CA GLN A 116 36.83 -39.43 3.88
C GLN A 116 36.33 -38.00 4.11
N MET A 117 37.07 -36.99 3.62
CA MET A 117 36.68 -35.58 3.72
C MET A 117 35.44 -35.27 2.89
N ALA A 118 35.35 -35.76 1.65
CA ALA A 118 34.19 -35.59 0.78
C ALA A 118 32.93 -36.23 1.37
N VAL A 119 33.05 -37.42 1.98
CA VAL A 119 31.94 -38.10 2.66
C VAL A 119 31.48 -37.33 3.90
N ALA A 120 32.43 -36.81 4.69
CA ALA A 120 32.12 -36.01 5.88
C ALA A 120 31.43 -34.69 5.52
N ALA A 121 31.89 -34.01 4.46
CA ALA A 121 31.28 -32.78 3.94
C ALA A 121 29.86 -33.04 3.41
N PHE A 122 29.68 -34.05 2.54
CA PHE A 122 28.39 -34.44 2.00
C PHE A 122 27.37 -34.79 3.10
N THR A 123 27.82 -35.50 4.14
CA THR A 123 26.97 -35.87 5.28
C THR A 123 26.59 -34.65 6.12
N ARG A 124 27.52 -33.73 6.38
CA ARG A 124 27.24 -32.51 7.14
C ARG A 124 26.23 -31.62 6.42
N GLU A 125 26.42 -31.43 5.13
CA GLU A 125 25.57 -30.53 4.33
C GLU A 125 24.19 -31.13 4.07
N ALA A 126 24.08 -32.45 3.90
CA ALA A 126 22.78 -33.13 3.83
C ALA A 126 21.91 -32.87 5.08
N HIS A 127 22.48 -32.86 6.28
CA HIS A 127 21.74 -32.54 7.51
C HIS A 127 21.27 -31.08 7.53
N VAL A 128 22.07 -30.15 7.00
CA VAL A 128 21.70 -28.74 6.86
C VAL A 128 20.53 -28.58 5.89
N LEU A 129 20.57 -29.25 4.73
CA LEU A 129 19.47 -29.20 3.76
C LEU A 129 18.17 -29.82 4.27
N VAL A 130 18.23 -30.89 5.08
CA VAL A 130 17.03 -31.44 5.72
C VAL A 130 16.40 -30.43 6.68
N ALA A 131 17.20 -29.64 7.40
CA ALA A 131 16.70 -28.59 8.28
C ALA A 131 15.99 -27.45 7.52
N LEU A 132 16.29 -27.25 6.23
CA LEU A 132 15.61 -26.25 5.41
C LEU A 132 14.13 -26.56 5.15
N ASN A 133 13.66 -27.79 5.37
CA ASN A 133 12.24 -28.16 5.20
C ASN A 133 11.30 -27.52 6.21
N THR A 134 11.80 -26.88 7.28
CA THR A 134 10.96 -26.30 8.32
C THR A 134 11.48 -24.92 8.71
N PRO A 135 10.82 -23.83 8.24
CA PRO A 135 9.50 -23.77 7.59
C PRO A 135 9.45 -24.14 6.09
N GLY A 136 10.56 -24.39 5.40
CA GLY A 136 10.56 -24.63 3.94
C GLY A 136 10.55 -23.32 3.15
N HIS A 137 10.86 -23.39 1.84
CA HIS A 137 10.79 -22.25 0.92
C HIS A 137 10.21 -22.66 -0.43
N PRO A 138 9.29 -21.88 -1.03
CA PRO A 138 8.61 -22.25 -2.28
C PRO A 138 9.54 -22.43 -3.47
N ASN A 139 10.70 -21.76 -3.49
CA ASN A 139 11.68 -21.82 -4.58
C ASN A 139 12.83 -22.82 -4.31
N ILE A 140 12.76 -23.64 -3.26
CA ILE A 140 13.79 -24.64 -2.90
C ILE A 140 13.15 -26.03 -2.78
N PRO A 141 13.66 -27.07 -3.45
CA PRO A 141 13.11 -28.43 -3.34
C PRO A 141 13.23 -29.02 -1.93
N GLU A 142 12.15 -29.61 -1.44
CA GLU A 142 12.15 -30.34 -0.17
C GLU A 142 13.04 -31.59 -0.23
N ILE A 143 13.76 -31.85 0.86
CA ILE A 143 14.52 -33.08 1.06
C ILE A 143 13.63 -34.15 1.68
N TYR A 144 13.52 -35.32 1.07
CA TYR A 144 12.66 -36.40 1.54
C TYR A 144 13.36 -37.39 2.47
N ASP A 145 14.60 -37.78 2.17
CA ASP A 145 15.37 -38.74 2.96
C ASP A 145 16.87 -38.56 2.70
N PHE A 146 17.71 -39.00 3.64
CA PHE A 146 19.16 -39.06 3.51
C PHE A 146 19.67 -40.43 3.98
N PHE A 147 20.53 -41.06 3.17
CA PHE A 147 21.11 -42.37 3.44
C PHE A 147 22.64 -42.28 3.52
N ALA A 148 23.17 -42.18 4.74
CA ALA A 148 24.61 -42.01 4.98
C ALA A 148 25.46 -43.17 4.43
N GLU A 149 25.04 -44.42 4.65
CA GLU A 149 25.78 -45.63 4.21
C GLU A 149 25.86 -45.73 2.68
N SER A 150 24.80 -45.34 1.99
CA SER A 150 24.73 -45.34 0.52
C SER A 150 25.16 -44.01 -0.10
N ARG A 151 25.51 -43.01 0.73
CA ARG A 151 25.89 -41.65 0.36
C ARG A 151 24.89 -40.99 -0.59
N CYS A 152 23.61 -41.04 -0.23
CA CYS A 152 22.51 -40.58 -1.08
C CYS A 152 21.58 -39.58 -0.39
N LEU A 153 21.17 -38.57 -1.15
CA LEU A 153 20.17 -37.59 -0.76
C LEU A 153 18.95 -37.72 -1.69
N VAL A 154 17.76 -37.90 -1.12
CA VAL A 154 16.49 -37.98 -1.85
C VAL A 154 15.74 -36.66 -1.70
N MET A 155 15.30 -36.07 -2.80
CA MET A 155 14.63 -34.77 -2.82
C MET A 155 13.45 -34.74 -3.79
N LYS A 156 12.62 -33.69 -3.69
CA LYS A 156 11.52 -33.42 -4.61
C LYS A 156 12.01 -33.38 -6.05
N TYR A 157 11.30 -34.09 -6.93
CA TYR A 157 11.47 -33.93 -8.37
C TYR A 157 10.66 -32.72 -8.83
N VAL A 158 11.34 -31.72 -9.36
CA VAL A 158 10.73 -30.53 -9.96
C VAL A 158 10.58 -30.78 -11.45
N VAL A 159 9.36 -30.61 -11.96
CA VAL A 159 9.07 -30.68 -13.39
C VAL A 159 9.17 -29.26 -13.93
N GLY A 160 10.17 -29.00 -14.77
CA GLY A 160 10.42 -27.67 -15.31
C GLY A 160 11.52 -27.66 -16.36
N GLU A 161 11.66 -26.52 -17.02
CA GLU A 161 12.69 -26.25 -18.03
C GLU A 161 13.96 -25.71 -17.36
N ASP A 162 15.12 -26.23 -17.75
CA ASP A 162 16.44 -25.74 -17.32
C ASP A 162 16.76 -24.42 -18.03
N LEU A 163 16.95 -23.34 -17.26
CA LEU A 163 17.20 -22.02 -17.85
C LEU A 163 18.52 -21.94 -18.63
N GLY A 164 19.53 -22.75 -18.29
CA GLY A 164 20.74 -22.90 -19.09
C GLY A 164 20.47 -23.51 -20.46
N GLN A 165 19.59 -24.51 -20.54
CA GLN A 165 19.16 -25.07 -21.83
C GLN A 165 18.30 -24.08 -22.62
N VAL A 166 17.43 -23.31 -21.94
CA VAL A 166 16.62 -22.26 -22.58
C VAL A 166 17.52 -21.20 -23.23
N LEU A 167 18.55 -20.74 -22.53
CA LEU A 167 19.51 -19.77 -23.10
C LEU A 167 20.28 -20.36 -24.29
N GLN A 168 20.76 -21.62 -24.19
CA GLN A 168 21.44 -22.31 -25.31
C GLN A 168 20.55 -22.44 -26.55
N GLN A 169 19.24 -22.68 -26.38
CA GLN A 169 18.31 -22.79 -27.49
C GLN A 169 17.98 -21.44 -28.14
N ARG A 170 17.89 -20.37 -27.33
CA ARG A 170 17.54 -19.02 -27.81
C ARG A 170 18.72 -18.29 -28.44
N ASN A 171 19.95 -18.62 -28.04
CA ASN A 171 21.18 -17.95 -28.49
C ASN A 171 21.16 -16.42 -28.24
N THR A 172 20.33 -15.97 -27.29
CA THR A 172 20.13 -14.57 -26.81
C THR A 172 19.68 -14.60 -25.35
N GLY A 173 19.74 -13.46 -24.66
CA GLY A 173 19.12 -13.28 -23.33
C GLY A 173 17.59 -13.31 -23.32
N LEU A 174 17.02 -13.17 -22.13
CA LEU A 174 15.58 -13.13 -21.83
C LEU A 174 15.07 -11.68 -21.73
N PRO A 175 13.76 -11.42 -21.97
CA PRO A 175 13.15 -10.12 -21.75
C PRO A 175 13.30 -9.62 -20.31
N LEU A 176 13.52 -8.32 -20.13
CA LEU A 176 13.74 -7.70 -18.81
C LEU A 176 12.65 -8.06 -17.78
N ALA A 177 11.38 -7.99 -18.16
CA ALA A 177 10.28 -8.33 -17.26
C ALA A 177 10.34 -9.79 -16.77
N GLU A 178 10.79 -10.71 -17.64
CA GLU A 178 10.98 -12.12 -17.29
C GLU A 178 12.18 -12.27 -16.35
N VAL A 179 13.28 -11.56 -16.61
CA VAL A 179 14.45 -11.55 -15.73
C VAL A 179 14.14 -10.98 -14.36
N LEU A 180 13.35 -9.90 -14.25
CA LEU A 180 12.96 -9.32 -12.96
C LEU A 180 12.14 -10.31 -12.11
N GLN A 181 11.24 -11.08 -12.74
CA GLN A 181 10.49 -12.12 -12.04
C GLN A 181 11.39 -13.27 -11.58
N ILE A 182 12.34 -13.69 -12.41
CA ILE A 182 13.36 -14.70 -12.04
C ILE A 182 14.23 -14.19 -10.90
N ALA A 183 14.65 -12.93 -10.95
CA ALA A 183 15.48 -12.28 -9.95
C ALA A 183 14.77 -12.21 -8.60
N HIS A 184 13.47 -11.90 -8.58
CA HIS A 184 12.68 -11.90 -7.36
C HIS A 184 12.68 -13.27 -6.66
N ASP A 185 12.29 -14.32 -7.39
CA ASP A 185 12.22 -15.68 -6.85
C ASP A 185 13.58 -16.18 -6.35
N LEU A 186 14.65 -15.84 -7.09
CA LEU A 186 16.02 -16.22 -6.75
C LEU A 186 16.55 -15.44 -5.53
N CYS A 187 16.36 -14.12 -5.47
CA CYS A 187 16.74 -13.28 -4.32
C CYS A 187 16.01 -13.74 -3.05
N SER A 188 14.73 -14.06 -3.15
CA SER A 188 13.93 -14.61 -2.05
C SER A 188 14.49 -15.94 -1.53
N ALA A 189 14.85 -16.86 -2.42
CA ALA A 189 15.49 -18.13 -2.06
C ALA A 189 16.85 -17.94 -1.38
N ILE A 190 17.70 -17.04 -1.89
CA ILE A 190 19.02 -16.75 -1.32
C ILE A 190 18.88 -16.09 0.05
N PHE A 191 17.99 -15.11 0.20
CA PHE A 191 17.69 -14.48 1.49
C PHE A 191 17.20 -15.51 2.53
N TYR A 192 16.34 -16.44 2.10
CA TYR A 192 15.94 -17.56 2.96
C TYR A 192 17.13 -18.39 3.43
N LEU A 193 18.07 -18.75 2.54
CA LEU A 193 19.26 -19.54 2.88
C LEU A 193 20.21 -18.79 3.83
N HIS A 194 20.46 -17.51 3.56
CA HIS A 194 21.38 -16.68 4.34
C HIS A 194 20.84 -16.30 5.72
N SER A 195 19.51 -16.30 5.91
CA SER A 195 18.85 -16.00 7.19
C SER A 195 18.81 -17.17 8.18
N ARG A 196 19.31 -18.37 7.80
CA ARG A 196 19.29 -19.54 8.69
C ARG A 196 20.24 -19.36 9.88
N THR A 197 19.85 -19.91 11.03
CA THR A 197 20.63 -19.91 12.27
C THR A 197 20.97 -21.34 12.70
N PRO A 198 22.13 -21.60 13.37
CA PRO A 198 23.09 -20.64 13.91
C PRO A 198 24.09 -20.05 12.91
N ALA A 199 24.14 -20.54 11.67
CA ALA A 199 25.00 -20.03 10.60
C ALA A 199 24.26 -20.02 9.25
N PRO A 200 24.58 -19.07 8.35
CA PRO A 200 23.98 -18.99 7.02
C PRO A 200 24.27 -20.25 6.20
N VAL A 201 23.29 -20.67 5.40
CA VAL A 201 23.48 -21.75 4.42
C VAL A 201 23.87 -21.13 3.08
N LEU A 202 24.95 -21.61 2.47
CA LEU A 202 25.45 -21.11 1.18
C LEU A 202 25.10 -22.09 0.06
N HIS A 203 24.72 -21.59 -1.11
CA HIS A 203 24.40 -22.42 -2.27
C HIS A 203 25.67 -22.86 -3.04
N ARG A 204 26.62 -21.93 -3.24
CA ARG A 204 27.96 -22.13 -3.85
C ARG A 204 27.99 -22.52 -5.34
N ASP A 205 26.84 -22.64 -5.99
CA ASP A 205 26.74 -22.96 -7.43
C ASP A 205 25.52 -22.33 -8.10
N ILE A 206 25.24 -21.05 -7.81
CA ILE A 206 24.12 -20.34 -8.45
C ILE A 206 24.51 -20.02 -9.90
N LYS A 207 23.71 -20.51 -10.86
CA LYS A 207 23.89 -20.32 -12.32
C LYS A 207 22.61 -20.73 -13.05
N PRO A 208 22.39 -20.32 -14.32
CA PRO A 208 21.18 -20.66 -15.07
C PRO A 208 20.88 -22.18 -15.14
N ALA A 209 21.90 -23.03 -15.27
CA ALA A 209 21.74 -24.49 -15.30
C ALA A 209 21.20 -25.12 -13.99
N ASN A 210 21.22 -24.36 -12.90
CA ASN A 210 20.69 -24.77 -11.59
C ASN A 210 19.36 -24.08 -11.26
N LEU A 211 18.73 -23.45 -12.25
CA LEU A 211 17.40 -22.85 -12.15
C LEU A 211 16.43 -23.60 -13.06
N LEU A 212 15.39 -24.19 -12.46
CA LEU A 212 14.30 -24.79 -13.21
C LEU A 212 13.08 -23.88 -13.19
N ARG A 213 12.50 -23.61 -14.37
CA ARG A 213 11.23 -22.92 -14.51
C ARG A 213 10.10 -23.93 -14.64
N ASP A 214 9.15 -23.93 -13.70
CA ASP A 214 7.98 -24.81 -13.79
C ASP A 214 6.89 -24.28 -14.75
N SER A 215 5.83 -25.05 -14.96
CA SER A 215 4.73 -24.69 -15.85
C SER A 215 3.92 -23.46 -15.42
N GLU A 216 4.05 -23.04 -14.16
CA GLU A 216 3.40 -21.84 -13.60
C GLU A 216 4.35 -20.62 -13.66
N GLY A 217 5.54 -20.78 -14.23
CA GLY A 217 6.54 -19.72 -14.38
C GLY A 217 7.40 -19.48 -13.13
N ARG A 218 7.26 -20.29 -12.08
CA ARG A 218 8.07 -20.16 -10.85
C ARG A 218 9.47 -20.72 -11.04
N ILE A 219 10.43 -20.10 -10.36
CA ILE A 219 11.82 -20.52 -10.40
C ILE A 219 12.17 -21.41 -9.21
N TRP A 220 12.78 -22.55 -9.48
CA TRP A 220 13.28 -23.50 -8.48
C TRP A 220 14.81 -23.51 -8.51
N LEU A 221 15.43 -23.13 -7.39
CA LEU A 221 16.87 -23.24 -7.20
C LEU A 221 17.23 -24.67 -6.79
N ILE A 222 18.00 -25.35 -7.64
CA ILE A 222 18.36 -26.76 -7.47
C ILE A 222 19.88 -26.94 -7.36
N ASP A 223 20.30 -28.14 -6.93
CA ASP A 223 21.69 -28.59 -6.94
C ASP A 223 22.71 -27.76 -6.12
N PHE A 224 22.56 -27.84 -4.79
CA PHE A 224 23.55 -27.31 -3.83
C PHE A 224 24.97 -27.85 -4.07
N GLY A 225 25.97 -26.99 -3.90
CA GLY A 225 27.40 -27.25 -4.09
C GLY A 225 28.06 -28.05 -2.97
N LEU A 226 27.51 -29.23 -2.65
CA LEU A 226 27.67 -30.04 -1.43
C LEU A 226 29.09 -30.39 -0.90
N ALA A 227 30.16 -30.05 -1.63
CA ALA A 227 31.53 -30.47 -1.27
C ALA A 227 32.65 -29.54 -1.78
N LYS A 228 32.32 -28.34 -2.31
CA LYS A 228 33.29 -27.55 -3.09
C LYS A 228 34.44 -26.96 -2.26
N ASP A 229 34.17 -26.29 -1.12
CA ASP A 229 35.22 -25.60 -0.33
C ASP A 229 36.29 -26.54 0.26
N THR A 230 35.88 -27.75 0.67
CA THR A 230 36.77 -28.71 1.35
C THR A 230 37.79 -29.35 0.41
N LEU A 231 37.52 -29.34 -0.89
CA LEU A 231 38.40 -29.90 -1.92
C LEU A 231 39.35 -28.85 -2.50
N ILE A 232 38.92 -27.59 -2.52
CA ILE A 232 39.73 -26.43 -2.93
C ILE A 232 40.90 -26.21 -1.96
N ALA A 233 40.69 -26.42 -0.66
CA ALA A 233 41.72 -26.31 0.38
C ALA A 233 42.87 -27.34 0.27
N GLU A 234 42.79 -28.34 -0.61
CA GLU A 234 43.86 -29.30 -0.93
C GLU A 234 44.26 -29.26 -2.43
N ASP A 235 44.27 -28.07 -3.06
CA ASP A 235 44.74 -27.81 -4.44
C ASP A 235 43.95 -28.49 -5.58
N LEU A 236 42.73 -28.98 -5.33
CA LEU A 236 41.80 -29.37 -6.41
C LEU A 236 40.93 -28.18 -6.83
N VAL A 237 41.26 -27.58 -7.98
CA VAL A 237 40.51 -26.47 -8.59
C VAL A 237 39.04 -26.86 -8.81
N SER A 238 38.11 -26.24 -8.07
CA SER A 238 36.67 -26.53 -8.16
C SER A 238 35.81 -25.28 -8.03
N GLY A 239 35.46 -24.66 -9.15
CA GLY A 239 34.50 -23.56 -9.29
C GLY A 239 33.95 -23.55 -10.71
N THR A 240 32.80 -22.90 -10.94
CA THR A 240 32.26 -22.72 -12.30
C THR A 240 32.81 -21.38 -12.85
N PRO A 241 33.63 -21.38 -13.92
CA PRO A 241 34.16 -20.14 -14.50
C PRO A 241 33.04 -19.14 -14.83
N GLY A 242 33.26 -17.85 -14.55
CA GLY A 242 32.29 -16.77 -14.74
C GLY A 242 31.24 -16.62 -13.63
N TYR A 243 30.99 -17.64 -12.80
CA TYR A 243 30.00 -17.59 -11.71
C TYR A 243 30.60 -17.68 -10.30
N ALA A 244 31.77 -18.30 -10.18
CA ALA A 244 32.46 -18.44 -8.89
C ALA A 244 33.41 -17.25 -8.64
N PRO A 245 33.26 -16.51 -7.53
CA PRO A 245 34.13 -15.39 -7.20
C PRO A 245 35.48 -15.82 -6.62
N PRO A 246 36.50 -14.93 -6.61
CA PRO A 246 37.85 -15.19 -6.10
C PRO A 246 37.94 -15.91 -4.76
N GLU A 247 37.22 -15.41 -3.75
CA GLU A 247 37.30 -15.95 -2.39
C GLU A 247 36.79 -17.40 -2.32
N GLN A 248 35.88 -17.79 -3.23
CA GLN A 248 35.42 -19.17 -3.34
C GLN A 248 36.50 -20.08 -3.93
N TRP A 249 37.32 -19.60 -4.87
CA TRP A 249 38.48 -20.34 -5.39
C TRP A 249 39.60 -20.54 -4.36
N HIS A 250 39.57 -19.79 -3.26
CA HIS A 250 40.47 -19.96 -2.11
C HIS A 250 39.83 -20.75 -0.95
N GLY A 251 38.62 -21.31 -1.15
CA GLY A 251 37.90 -22.07 -0.13
C GLY A 251 37.33 -21.20 1.00
N GLN A 252 37.17 -19.89 0.77
CA GLN A 252 36.69 -18.89 1.74
C GLN A 252 35.28 -18.39 1.38
N SER A 253 34.39 -19.28 0.93
CA SER A 253 33.02 -18.91 0.57
C SER A 253 32.25 -18.32 1.74
N GLN A 254 31.50 -17.26 1.44
CA GLN A 254 30.68 -16.50 2.39
C GLN A 254 29.37 -16.07 1.71
N PRO A 255 28.38 -15.49 2.44
CA PRO A 255 27.12 -15.04 1.82
C PRO A 255 27.32 -14.15 0.59
N ALA A 256 28.31 -13.24 0.64
CA ALA A 256 28.68 -12.39 -0.49
C ALA A 256 29.15 -13.16 -1.74
N SER A 257 29.58 -14.41 -1.60
CA SER A 257 29.96 -15.26 -2.73
C SER A 257 28.74 -15.72 -3.55
N ASP A 258 27.63 -16.04 -2.88
CA ASP A 258 26.35 -16.33 -3.55
C ASP A 258 25.77 -15.07 -4.21
N ILE A 259 26.01 -13.87 -3.66
CA ILE A 259 25.59 -12.60 -4.26
C ILE A 259 26.33 -12.31 -5.56
N TYR A 260 27.63 -12.62 -5.63
CA TYR A 260 28.36 -12.53 -6.89
C TYR A 260 27.77 -13.49 -7.94
N ALA A 261 27.49 -14.73 -7.54
CA ALA A 261 26.90 -15.72 -8.42
C ALA A 261 25.47 -15.33 -8.87
N LEU A 262 24.69 -14.65 -8.04
CA LEU A 262 23.42 -14.01 -8.40
C LEU A 262 23.64 -12.96 -9.50
N GLY A 263 24.57 -12.01 -9.29
CA GLY A 263 24.92 -10.99 -10.28
C GLY A 263 25.32 -11.58 -11.62
N ALA A 264 26.20 -12.58 -11.61
CA ALA A 264 26.64 -13.29 -12.81
C ALA A 264 25.50 -14.04 -13.51
N THR A 265 24.57 -14.60 -12.73
CA THR A 265 23.38 -15.28 -13.24
C THR A 265 22.42 -14.30 -13.92
N LEU A 266 22.12 -13.16 -13.27
CA LEU A 266 21.26 -12.13 -13.85
C LEU A 266 21.88 -11.51 -15.10
N TYR A 267 23.19 -11.25 -15.09
CA TYR A 267 23.92 -10.82 -16.28
C TYR A 267 23.73 -11.83 -17.42
N THR A 268 23.97 -13.11 -17.15
CA THR A 268 23.82 -14.16 -18.18
C THR A 268 22.39 -14.29 -18.70
N LEU A 269 21.39 -14.13 -17.82
CA LEU A 269 19.99 -14.18 -18.23
C LEU A 269 19.61 -12.99 -19.13
N LEU A 270 20.22 -11.82 -18.93
CA LEU A 270 19.97 -10.63 -19.74
C LEU A 270 20.73 -10.64 -21.07
N THR A 271 21.97 -11.13 -21.09
CA THR A 271 22.85 -11.07 -22.27
C THR A 271 22.82 -12.36 -23.09
N GLY A 272 22.57 -13.50 -22.45
CA GLY A 272 22.78 -14.85 -23.01
C GLY A 272 24.17 -15.42 -22.75
N ASP A 273 25.14 -14.60 -22.32
CA ASP A 273 26.54 -14.96 -22.12
C ASP A 273 27.00 -14.69 -20.66
N PRO A 274 27.82 -15.56 -20.05
CA PRO A 274 28.36 -15.30 -18.72
C PRO A 274 29.28 -14.08 -18.70
N PRO A 275 29.40 -13.36 -17.57
CA PRO A 275 30.37 -12.27 -17.46
C PRO A 275 31.81 -12.83 -17.57
N PRO A 276 32.77 -12.02 -18.04
CA PRO A 276 34.17 -12.43 -18.06
C PRO A 276 34.64 -12.78 -16.65
N PRO A 277 35.46 -13.84 -16.49
CA PRO A 277 35.96 -14.23 -15.17
C PRO A 277 36.86 -13.13 -14.58
N PRO A 278 36.87 -12.93 -13.25
CA PRO A 278 37.72 -11.93 -12.62
C PRO A 278 39.21 -12.27 -12.85
N GLN A 279 40.05 -11.23 -13.04
CA GLN A 279 41.43 -11.23 -13.56
C GLN A 279 42.48 -12.13 -12.86
N ILE A 280 42.11 -12.97 -11.89
CA ILE A 280 43.01 -13.88 -11.17
C ILE A 280 43.50 -15.04 -12.06
N PHE A 281 43.02 -15.14 -13.30
CA PHE A 281 43.32 -16.22 -14.25
C PHE A 281 44.10 -15.77 -15.51
N THR A 282 44.48 -14.50 -15.66
CA THR A 282 45.12 -13.97 -16.88
C THR A 282 46.25 -12.98 -16.56
N ASP A 283 47.46 -13.23 -17.07
CA ASP A 283 48.69 -12.41 -16.88
C ASP A 283 48.76 -11.15 -17.80
N GLU A 284 47.64 -10.63 -18.28
CA GLU A 284 47.61 -9.48 -19.22
C GLU A 284 46.96 -8.24 -18.59
N ASP A 285 47.77 -7.18 -18.45
CA ASP A 285 47.44 -5.86 -17.88
C ASP A 285 46.55 -5.00 -18.81
N GLU A 286 45.29 -5.39 -19.01
CA GLU A 286 44.28 -4.46 -19.55
C GLU A 286 42.99 -4.47 -18.70
N ASP A 287 42.69 -3.31 -18.11
CA ASP A 287 41.39 -2.95 -17.52
C ASP A 287 40.30 -2.88 -18.62
N GLU A 288 40.03 -3.98 -19.32
CA GLU A 288 38.75 -4.14 -19.98
C GLU A 288 37.71 -4.41 -18.89
N ALA A 289 37.26 -3.32 -18.25
CA ALA A 289 36.00 -3.27 -17.51
C ALA A 289 34.92 -3.96 -18.35
N VAL A 290 33.89 -4.51 -17.71
CA VAL A 290 32.74 -5.19 -18.34
C VAL A 290 32.05 -4.25 -19.35
N GLU A 291 32.63 -3.92 -20.51
CA GLU A 291 32.20 -2.90 -21.46
C GLU A 291 31.24 -3.51 -22.49
N ARG A 292 30.25 -4.23 -21.96
CA ARG A 292 29.06 -4.63 -22.71
C ARG A 292 27.84 -4.42 -21.83
N TRP A 293 27.56 -3.16 -21.54
CA TRP A 293 26.35 -2.76 -20.83
C TRP A 293 25.22 -2.72 -21.87
N LEU A 294 24.18 -3.49 -21.58
CA LEU A 294 22.99 -3.57 -22.42
C LEU A 294 22.34 -2.17 -22.46
N PRO A 295 22.10 -1.58 -23.64
CA PRO A 295 21.28 -0.37 -23.72
C PRO A 295 19.87 -0.66 -23.16
N ASP A 296 19.27 0.33 -22.50
CA ASP A 296 17.87 0.34 -22.02
C ASP A 296 17.54 -0.46 -20.74
N LEU A 297 18.49 -0.65 -19.81
CA LEU A 297 18.18 -1.15 -18.46
C LEU A 297 17.73 -0.01 -17.50
N PRO A 298 16.83 -0.28 -16.54
CA PRO A 298 16.58 0.66 -15.44
C PRO A 298 17.85 0.87 -14.62
N GLN A 299 18.19 2.14 -14.33
CA GLN A 299 19.41 2.51 -13.58
C GLN A 299 19.59 1.72 -12.28
N ALA A 300 18.50 1.48 -11.53
CA ALA A 300 18.58 0.75 -10.28
C ALA A 300 18.97 -0.74 -10.46
N LEU A 301 18.60 -1.37 -11.58
CA LEU A 301 19.02 -2.74 -11.89
C LEU A 301 20.48 -2.78 -12.32
N GLU A 302 20.87 -1.80 -13.13
CA GLU A 302 22.23 -1.61 -13.60
C GLU A 302 23.21 -1.41 -12.43
N ASP A 303 22.91 -0.47 -11.52
CA ASP A 303 23.69 -0.23 -10.30
C ASP A 303 23.78 -1.47 -9.41
N LEU A 304 22.69 -2.26 -9.32
CA LEU A 304 22.66 -3.50 -8.56
C LEU A 304 23.62 -4.54 -9.17
N LEU A 305 23.54 -4.78 -10.48
CA LEU A 305 24.39 -5.75 -11.18
C LEU A 305 25.88 -5.44 -10.99
N VAL A 306 26.24 -4.17 -11.14
CA VAL A 306 27.62 -3.68 -10.95
C VAL A 306 28.11 -4.00 -9.56
N ARG A 307 27.33 -3.63 -8.54
CA ARG A 307 27.70 -3.84 -7.14
C ARG A 307 27.78 -5.31 -6.76
N THR A 308 26.97 -6.18 -7.38
CA THR A 308 27.05 -7.63 -7.13
C THR A 308 28.30 -8.28 -7.74
N LEU A 309 28.83 -7.75 -8.85
CA LEU A 309 29.97 -8.31 -9.59
C LEU A 309 31.35 -7.74 -9.16
N VAL A 310 31.40 -6.91 -8.12
CA VAL A 310 32.66 -6.37 -7.58
C VAL A 310 33.55 -7.48 -7.01
N VAL A 311 34.87 -7.40 -7.25
CA VAL A 311 35.85 -8.38 -6.73
C VAL A 311 35.87 -8.41 -5.20
N ASP A 312 35.89 -7.25 -4.54
CA ASP A 312 35.85 -7.16 -3.08
C ASP A 312 34.48 -7.57 -2.52
N PRO A 313 34.39 -8.68 -1.76
CA PRO A 313 33.11 -9.14 -1.20
C PRO A 313 32.51 -8.21 -0.15
N ALA A 314 33.28 -7.32 0.47
CA ALA A 314 32.76 -6.39 1.49
C ALA A 314 31.88 -5.26 0.90
N VAL A 315 32.01 -5.00 -0.40
CA VAL A 315 31.28 -3.94 -1.12
C VAL A 315 29.93 -4.44 -1.67
N ARG A 316 29.80 -5.76 -1.85
CA ARG A 316 28.61 -6.40 -2.43
C ARG A 316 27.40 -6.22 -1.50
N PRO A 317 26.19 -5.96 -2.04
CA PRO A 317 24.97 -5.87 -1.24
C PRO A 317 24.62 -7.23 -0.61
N ASP A 318 23.78 -7.23 0.43
CA ASP A 318 23.21 -8.48 0.94
C ASP A 318 21.98 -8.93 0.11
N ALA A 319 21.53 -10.16 0.34
CA ALA A 319 20.41 -10.75 -0.40
C ALA A 319 19.10 -9.98 -0.21
N ARG A 320 18.90 -9.37 0.98
CA ARG A 320 17.73 -8.54 1.30
C ARG A 320 17.70 -7.27 0.46
N THR A 321 18.82 -6.56 0.40
CA THR A 321 18.97 -5.33 -0.41
C THR A 321 18.72 -5.64 -1.89
N CYS A 322 19.22 -6.78 -2.39
CA CYS A 322 18.95 -7.22 -3.75
C CYS A 322 17.45 -7.45 -4.00
N LEU A 323 16.76 -8.12 -3.07
CA LEU A 323 15.31 -8.37 -3.16
C LEU A 323 14.51 -7.05 -3.18
N GLU A 324 14.82 -6.13 -2.27
CA GLU A 324 14.14 -4.83 -2.15
C GLU A 324 14.26 -3.99 -3.44
N VAL A 325 15.43 -3.99 -4.09
CA VAL A 325 15.62 -3.29 -5.37
C VAL A 325 14.81 -3.94 -6.50
N ILE A 326 14.78 -5.27 -6.57
CA ILE A 326 14.02 -6.00 -7.59
C ILE A 326 12.51 -5.83 -7.39
N ASP A 327 12.02 -5.85 -6.15
CA ASP A 327 10.62 -5.59 -5.83
C ASP A 327 10.18 -4.19 -6.25
N ALA A 328 11.02 -3.17 -6.00
CA ALA A 328 10.76 -1.80 -6.42
C ALA A 328 10.60 -1.69 -7.95
N LEU A 329 11.43 -2.42 -8.71
CA LEU A 329 11.37 -2.44 -10.18
C LEU A 329 10.13 -3.17 -10.72
N LEU A 330 9.71 -4.26 -10.08
CA LEU A 330 8.47 -4.98 -10.42
C LEU A 330 7.23 -4.12 -10.14
N THR A 331 7.25 -3.35 -9.05
CA THR A 331 6.14 -2.47 -8.62
C THR A 331 5.89 -1.33 -9.62
N GLN A 332 6.95 -0.72 -10.13
CA GLN A 332 6.86 0.40 -11.09
C GLN A 332 6.25 -0.01 -12.44
N SER A 333 6.20 -1.32 -12.74
CA SER A 333 5.70 -1.85 -14.01
C SER A 333 4.17 -2.06 -14.04
N GLN A 334 3.47 -2.00 -12.89
CA GLN A 334 2.02 -2.31 -12.78
C GLN A 334 1.11 -1.10 -12.50
N THR A 335 1.66 0.02 -12.01
CA THR A 335 0.90 1.26 -11.78
C THR A 335 0.82 2.09 -13.06
N PRO A 336 -0.37 2.63 -13.43
CA PRO A 336 -0.46 3.53 -14.58
C PRO A 336 0.43 4.75 -14.35
N ALA A 337 1.18 5.15 -15.37
CA ALA A 337 2.05 6.32 -15.28
C ALA A 337 1.23 7.57 -14.88
N PRO A 338 1.77 8.44 -14.00
CA PRO A 338 1.08 9.67 -13.63
C PRO A 338 0.88 10.56 -14.88
N PRO A 339 -0.30 11.17 -15.06
CA PRO A 339 -0.54 12.09 -16.17
C PRO A 339 0.41 13.30 -16.11
N PRO A 340 0.68 13.99 -17.24
CA PRO A 340 1.57 15.15 -17.27
C PRO A 340 1.12 16.25 -16.29
N LEU A 341 2.09 16.97 -15.72
CA LEU A 341 1.82 18.08 -14.83
C LEU A 341 1.15 19.25 -15.57
N ALA A 342 0.17 19.86 -14.91
CA ALA A 342 -0.39 21.12 -15.37
C ALA A 342 0.67 22.22 -15.24
N GLN A 343 0.87 23.00 -16.30
CA GLN A 343 1.77 24.15 -16.28
C GLN A 343 0.99 25.46 -16.25
N PRO A 344 1.42 26.44 -15.44
CA PRO A 344 0.76 27.74 -15.39
C PRO A 344 0.90 28.48 -16.73
N PRO A 345 -0.09 29.30 -17.10
CA PRO A 345 -0.02 30.07 -18.34
C PRO A 345 1.12 31.09 -18.28
N VAL A 346 2.06 31.03 -19.23
CA VAL A 346 3.14 32.01 -19.34
C VAL A 346 2.67 33.15 -20.24
N PRO A 347 2.55 34.39 -19.74
CA PRO A 347 2.21 35.53 -20.59
C PRO A 347 3.33 35.77 -21.62
N SER A 348 2.94 35.90 -22.89
CA SER A 348 3.84 36.17 -24.02
C SER A 348 4.54 37.53 -23.91
N VAL A 349 3.93 38.48 -23.20
CA VAL A 349 4.46 39.81 -22.92
C VAL A 349 4.30 40.11 -21.43
N PHE A 350 5.42 40.26 -20.72
CA PHE A 350 5.46 40.66 -19.30
C PHE A 350 6.31 41.93 -19.19
N VAL A 351 5.69 43.05 -18.81
CA VAL A 351 6.31 44.38 -18.93
C VAL A 351 6.15 45.18 -17.64
N GLY A 352 7.23 45.85 -17.22
CA GLY A 352 7.28 46.91 -16.21
C GLY A 352 6.99 46.54 -14.75
N ARG A 353 6.69 45.26 -14.45
CA ARG A 353 6.51 44.78 -13.07
C ARG A 353 7.77 44.20 -12.41
N GLU A 354 8.94 44.54 -12.93
CA GLU A 354 10.22 44.01 -12.44
C GLU A 354 10.54 44.42 -11.00
N THR A 355 10.18 45.66 -10.62
CA THR A 355 10.36 46.19 -9.26
C THR A 355 9.40 45.55 -8.26
N GLU A 356 8.14 45.33 -8.65
CA GLU A 356 7.16 44.56 -7.87
C GLU A 356 7.67 43.13 -7.65
N LEU A 357 8.17 42.50 -8.72
CA LEU A 357 8.63 41.12 -8.67
C LEU A 357 9.86 40.94 -7.78
N ALA A 358 10.85 41.84 -7.86
CA ALA A 358 12.00 41.86 -6.96
C ALA A 358 11.60 42.05 -5.47
N THR A 359 10.56 42.86 -5.23
CA THR A 359 10.01 43.09 -3.88
C THR A 359 9.36 41.82 -3.33
N LEU A 360 8.61 41.11 -4.18
CA LEU A 360 7.95 39.85 -3.83
C LEU A 360 8.96 38.72 -3.62
N GLU A 361 10.03 38.65 -4.43
CA GLU A 361 11.15 37.73 -4.23
C GLU A 361 11.79 37.91 -2.85
N ALA A 362 12.15 39.16 -2.50
CA ALA A 362 12.73 39.46 -1.19
C ALA A 362 11.78 39.10 -0.03
N ARG A 363 10.46 39.28 -0.23
CA ARG A 363 9.46 38.94 0.78
C ARG A 363 9.31 37.43 0.96
N MET A 364 9.37 36.66 -0.12
CA MET A 364 9.30 35.19 -0.09
C MET A 364 10.51 34.54 0.61
N GLN A 365 11.63 35.26 0.75
CA GLN A 365 12.77 34.80 1.56
C GLN A 365 12.51 34.89 3.07
N VAL A 366 11.62 35.79 3.50
CA VAL A 366 11.29 36.02 4.92
C VAL A 366 10.01 35.28 5.32
N THR A 367 8.99 35.35 4.46
CA THR A 367 7.69 34.68 4.65
C THR A 367 7.44 33.75 3.46
N PRO A 368 7.62 32.43 3.62
CA PRO A 368 7.53 31.47 2.51
C PRO A 368 6.11 31.22 1.99
N ALA A 369 5.08 31.82 2.60
CA ALA A 369 3.70 31.82 2.13
C ALA A 369 3.20 33.24 1.79
N LEU A 370 2.72 33.44 0.56
CA LEU A 370 2.28 34.73 0.03
C LEU A 370 0.94 34.61 -0.74
N ALA A 371 -0.02 35.48 -0.44
CA ALA A 371 -1.25 35.65 -1.20
C ALA A 371 -1.27 36.98 -1.96
N MET A 372 -1.50 36.92 -3.27
CA MET A 372 -1.69 38.05 -4.17
C MET A 372 -3.19 38.31 -4.38
N ILE A 373 -3.65 39.51 -4.02
CA ILE A 373 -5.07 39.88 -4.00
C ILE A 373 -5.33 41.02 -4.99
N GLY A 374 -6.44 40.95 -5.73
CA GLY A 374 -6.80 42.01 -6.68
C GLY A 374 -7.92 41.64 -7.65
N ILE A 375 -8.41 42.62 -8.39
CA ILE A 375 -9.53 42.46 -9.33
C ILE A 375 -9.20 41.56 -10.52
N ALA A 376 -10.22 41.12 -11.27
CA ALA A 376 -10.03 40.30 -12.48
C ALA A 376 -9.23 41.06 -13.55
N GLY A 377 -8.35 40.38 -14.28
CA GLY A 377 -7.55 40.97 -15.36
C GLY A 377 -6.39 41.89 -14.92
N VAL A 378 -6.20 42.14 -13.62
CA VAL A 378 -5.09 42.99 -13.11
C VAL A 378 -3.70 42.34 -13.23
N GLY A 379 -3.62 41.06 -13.59
CA GLY A 379 -2.36 40.34 -13.84
C GLY A 379 -1.81 39.55 -12.65
N LYS A 380 -2.64 39.11 -11.69
CA LYS A 380 -2.22 38.27 -10.54
C LYS A 380 -1.56 36.97 -10.97
N THR A 381 -2.24 36.17 -11.81
CA THR A 381 -1.73 34.89 -12.32
C THR A 381 -0.41 35.07 -13.08
N ALA A 382 -0.30 36.11 -13.91
CA ALA A 382 0.92 36.45 -14.62
C ALA A 382 2.09 36.78 -13.66
N LEU A 383 1.83 37.60 -12.64
CA LEU A 383 2.83 37.98 -11.63
C LEU A 383 3.26 36.78 -10.78
N ALA A 384 2.31 35.97 -10.33
CA ALA A 384 2.55 34.77 -9.53
C ALA A 384 3.34 33.71 -10.31
N THR A 385 2.99 33.47 -11.58
CA THR A 385 3.70 32.54 -12.46
C THR A 385 5.14 32.99 -12.71
N ARG A 386 5.36 34.29 -12.94
CA ARG A 386 6.72 34.83 -13.12
C ARG A 386 7.55 34.79 -11.84
N LEU A 387 6.94 35.08 -10.69
CA LEU A 387 7.60 34.93 -9.40
C LEU A 387 8.01 33.47 -9.18
N ALA A 388 7.07 32.54 -9.34
CA ALA A 388 7.31 31.10 -9.19
C ALA A 388 8.44 30.60 -10.11
N ALA A 389 8.50 31.08 -11.35
CA ALA A 389 9.56 30.73 -12.30
C ALA A 389 10.96 31.26 -11.90
N ARG A 390 11.04 32.32 -11.08
CA ARG A 390 12.33 32.87 -10.60
C ARG A 390 12.79 32.27 -9.28
N ILE A 391 11.87 32.01 -8.36
CA ILE A 391 12.22 31.48 -7.03
C ILE A 391 12.13 29.96 -6.94
N GLY A 392 11.48 29.32 -7.91
CA GLY A 392 11.28 27.87 -7.97
C GLY A 392 12.10 27.23 -9.10
N SER A 393 12.41 25.95 -8.94
CA SER A 393 12.92 25.15 -10.05
C SER A 393 11.77 24.72 -10.95
N PRO A 394 11.92 24.69 -12.30
CA PRO A 394 10.83 24.30 -13.22
C PRO A 394 10.18 22.95 -12.88
N ASN A 395 10.99 21.98 -12.41
CA ASN A 395 10.52 20.65 -12.04
C ASN A 395 9.92 20.56 -10.63
N ALA A 396 9.96 21.66 -9.85
CA ALA A 396 9.50 21.75 -8.46
C ALA A 396 8.25 22.63 -8.27
N LEU A 397 7.68 23.11 -9.37
CA LEU A 397 6.46 23.92 -9.36
C LEU A 397 5.22 23.04 -9.43
N PHE A 398 4.45 23.01 -8.34
CA PHE A 398 3.09 22.51 -8.34
C PHE A 398 2.14 23.65 -8.68
N TRP A 399 1.52 23.62 -9.85
CA TRP A 399 0.46 24.58 -10.19
C TRP A 399 -0.91 23.91 -10.14
N TYR A 400 -1.82 24.53 -9.41
CA TYR A 400 -3.22 24.12 -9.36
C TYR A 400 -4.13 25.32 -9.52
N ARG A 401 -4.98 25.29 -10.55
CA ARG A 401 -6.01 26.31 -10.77
C ARG A 401 -7.30 25.89 -10.07
N CYS A 402 -7.68 26.62 -9.03
CA CYS A 402 -8.95 26.46 -8.37
C CYS A 402 -10.09 26.85 -9.32
N ALA A 403 -11.16 26.08 -9.31
CA ALA A 403 -12.37 26.34 -10.07
C ALA A 403 -13.60 26.19 -9.16
N ASP A 404 -14.72 26.85 -9.48
CA ASP A 404 -15.99 26.76 -8.74
C ASP A 404 -16.46 25.32 -8.68
N GLY A 405 -16.11 24.63 -7.61
CA GLY A 405 -15.69 23.28 -7.92
C GLY A 405 -14.84 22.59 -6.87
N SER A 406 -13.56 22.75 -7.05
CA SER A 406 -12.62 21.74 -6.60
C SER A 406 -12.77 21.44 -5.11
N GLY A 407 -12.97 20.16 -4.79
CA GLY A 407 -12.93 19.68 -3.42
C GLY A 407 -11.49 19.40 -3.01
N ALA A 408 -11.27 19.14 -1.72
CA ALA A 408 -9.94 18.84 -1.21
C ALA A 408 -9.36 17.55 -1.84
N MET A 409 -10.20 16.58 -2.19
CA MET A 409 -9.76 15.35 -2.87
C MET A 409 -9.20 15.60 -4.27
N ASP A 410 -9.72 16.57 -5.02
CA ASP A 410 -9.20 16.91 -6.34
C ASP A 410 -7.77 17.48 -6.21
N LEU A 411 -7.55 18.31 -5.19
CA LEU A 411 -6.24 18.87 -4.86
C LEU A 411 -5.25 17.77 -4.41
N ILE A 412 -5.71 16.78 -3.63
CA ILE A 412 -4.90 15.61 -3.23
C ILE A 412 -4.48 14.77 -4.44
N TRP A 413 -5.38 14.51 -5.39
CA TRP A 413 -5.03 13.79 -6.61
C TRP A 413 -4.00 14.54 -7.44
N ALA A 414 -4.18 15.85 -7.62
CA ALA A 414 -3.22 16.68 -8.33
C ALA A 414 -1.84 16.67 -7.65
N LEU A 415 -1.82 16.77 -6.32
CA LEU A 415 -0.59 16.71 -5.55
C LEU A 415 0.08 15.32 -5.65
N ALA A 416 -0.69 14.24 -5.66
CA ALA A 416 -0.18 12.89 -5.86
C ALA A 416 0.53 12.72 -7.21
N ILE A 417 -0.05 13.30 -8.27
CA ILE A 417 0.56 13.34 -9.61
C ILE A 417 1.88 14.09 -9.55
N PHE A 418 1.89 15.28 -8.92
CA PHE A 418 3.09 16.09 -8.72
C PHE A 418 4.22 15.36 -7.98
N LEU A 419 3.90 14.72 -6.87
CA LEU A 419 4.85 13.95 -6.08
C LEU A 419 5.38 12.73 -6.86
N ALA A 420 4.52 12.05 -7.64
CA ALA A 420 4.93 10.91 -8.45
C ALA A 420 5.92 11.28 -9.55
N HIS A 421 5.73 12.42 -10.25
CA HIS A 421 6.71 12.95 -11.22
C HIS A 421 8.07 13.29 -10.58
N ARG A 422 8.11 13.40 -9.25
CA ARG A 422 9.32 13.68 -8.47
C ARG A 422 9.91 12.43 -7.82
N GLY A 423 9.42 11.25 -8.20
CA GLY A 423 9.87 9.95 -7.68
C GLY A 423 9.20 9.54 -6.36
N LEU A 424 8.40 10.41 -5.74
CA LEU A 424 7.62 10.11 -4.53
C LEU A 424 6.27 9.48 -4.92
N THR A 425 6.32 8.25 -5.43
CA THR A 425 5.19 7.59 -6.09
C THR A 425 4.15 7.01 -5.13
N ASP A 426 4.43 6.94 -3.82
CA ASP A 426 3.61 6.19 -2.87
C ASP A 426 2.15 6.66 -2.81
N LEU A 427 1.91 7.98 -2.74
CA LEU A 427 0.56 8.54 -2.70
C LEU A 427 -0.19 8.26 -4.01
N TRP A 428 0.46 8.42 -5.17
CA TRP A 428 -0.12 8.08 -6.46
C TRP A 428 -0.48 6.60 -6.55
N ALA A 429 0.45 5.73 -6.16
CA ALA A 429 0.24 4.29 -6.18
C ALA A 429 -0.89 3.88 -5.24
N MET A 430 -0.96 4.44 -4.02
CA MET A 430 -2.04 4.20 -3.07
C MET A 430 -3.41 4.60 -3.62
N LEU A 431 -3.51 5.81 -4.19
CA LEU A 431 -4.77 6.30 -4.75
C LEU A 431 -5.18 5.48 -5.99
N GLN A 432 -4.23 5.13 -6.88
CA GLN A 432 -4.49 4.30 -8.06
C GLN A 432 -4.90 2.88 -7.68
N ARG A 433 -4.26 2.28 -6.69
CA ARG A 433 -4.65 0.95 -6.19
C ARG A 433 -6.04 0.97 -5.59
N THR A 434 -6.33 1.93 -4.70
CA THR A 434 -7.66 2.09 -4.11
C THR A 434 -8.74 2.26 -5.19
N ARG A 435 -8.42 3.01 -6.25
CA ARG A 435 -9.26 3.23 -7.44
C ARG A 435 -9.48 1.95 -8.26
N GLN A 436 -8.41 1.25 -8.66
CA GLN A 436 -8.48 0.03 -9.48
C GLN A 436 -9.26 -1.10 -8.79
N MET A 437 -9.32 -1.03 -7.47
CA MET A 437 -9.80 -2.09 -6.62
C MET A 437 -11.15 -1.81 -5.94
N HIS A 438 -11.81 -0.70 -6.29
CA HIS A 438 -13.05 -0.24 -5.66
C HIS A 438 -13.00 -0.19 -4.11
N GLY A 439 -11.81 0.10 -3.57
CA GLY A 439 -11.58 0.21 -2.12
C GLY A 439 -12.18 1.48 -1.52
N THR A 440 -12.35 1.50 -0.20
CA THR A 440 -12.68 2.74 0.52
C THR A 440 -11.44 3.63 0.59
N MET A 441 -11.54 4.86 0.09
CA MET A 441 -10.47 5.85 0.25
C MET A 441 -10.19 6.09 1.74
N PRO A 442 -8.91 6.22 2.15
CA PRO A 442 -8.59 6.69 3.48
C PRO A 442 -9.28 8.04 3.76
N PRO A 443 -9.60 8.36 5.03
CA PRO A 443 -10.16 9.66 5.38
C PRO A 443 -9.31 10.79 4.81
N LEU A 444 -9.95 11.86 4.33
CA LEU A 444 -9.24 12.99 3.73
C LEU A 444 -8.16 13.57 4.64
N THR A 445 -8.39 13.58 5.96
CA THR A 445 -7.41 14.02 6.96
C THR A 445 -6.12 13.21 6.89
N VAL A 446 -6.22 11.88 6.76
CA VAL A 446 -5.07 10.97 6.58
C VAL A 446 -4.36 11.24 5.26
N LEU A 447 -5.10 11.44 4.17
CA LEU A 447 -4.53 11.74 2.86
C LEU A 447 -3.79 13.08 2.86
N ALA A 448 -4.34 14.09 3.53
CA ALA A 448 -3.74 15.41 3.70
C ALA A 448 -2.46 15.35 4.55
N ASP A 449 -2.52 14.65 5.69
CA ASP A 449 -1.34 14.43 6.55
C ASP A 449 -0.22 13.72 5.77
N TYR A 450 -0.59 12.73 4.95
CA TYR A 450 0.37 11.99 4.16
C TYR A 450 1.01 12.82 3.05
N ALA A 451 0.19 13.55 2.29
CA ALA A 451 0.63 14.51 1.30
C ALA A 451 1.66 15.50 1.86
N CYS A 452 1.38 16.09 3.04
CA CYS A 452 2.32 16.99 3.72
C CYS A 452 3.60 16.27 4.16
N ALA A 453 3.52 15.03 4.66
CA ALA A 453 4.70 14.25 5.02
C ALA A 453 5.60 13.95 3.82
N LEU A 454 5.03 13.70 2.63
CA LEU A 454 5.80 13.54 1.39
C LEU A 454 6.45 14.84 0.94
N LEU A 455 5.73 15.97 1.02
CA LEU A 455 6.30 17.28 0.74
C LEU A 455 7.50 17.60 1.66
N ARG A 456 7.46 17.20 2.94
CA ARG A 456 8.60 17.34 3.86
C ARG A 456 9.81 16.48 3.50
N LYS A 457 9.59 15.32 2.86
CA LYS A 457 10.68 14.43 2.41
C LYS A 457 11.32 14.90 1.11
N ASP A 458 10.63 15.75 0.36
CA ASP A 458 11.10 16.27 -0.91
C ASP A 458 12.29 17.22 -0.73
N ARG A 459 13.47 16.80 -1.20
CA ARG A 459 14.72 17.54 -1.04
C ARG A 459 14.85 18.75 -1.98
N ALA A 460 13.96 18.91 -2.95
CA ALA A 460 14.07 19.94 -3.97
C ALA A 460 13.11 21.12 -3.75
N GLU A 461 12.82 21.44 -2.48
CA GLU A 461 12.08 22.64 -2.02
C GLU A 461 10.83 22.94 -2.85
N PRO A 462 9.75 22.16 -2.69
CA PRO A 462 8.57 22.28 -3.53
C PRO A 462 7.92 23.67 -3.40
N LEU A 463 7.48 24.22 -4.53
CA LEU A 463 6.73 25.48 -4.61
C LEU A 463 5.31 25.20 -5.09
N LEU A 464 4.34 25.47 -4.22
CA LEU A 464 2.92 25.33 -4.52
C LEU A 464 2.35 26.68 -4.96
N LEU A 465 1.76 26.73 -6.15
CA LEU A 465 1.03 27.88 -6.69
C LEU A 465 -0.46 27.51 -6.83
N LEU A 466 -1.29 28.03 -5.93
CA LEU A 466 -2.73 27.88 -5.94
C LEU A 466 -3.38 29.14 -6.57
N ASP A 467 -3.89 28.99 -7.79
CA ASP A 467 -4.45 30.10 -8.56
C ASP A 467 -5.97 30.19 -8.37
N ASP A 468 -6.50 31.39 -8.18
CA ASP A 468 -7.92 31.69 -7.99
C ASP A 468 -8.61 31.05 -6.75
N LEU A 469 -7.93 31.02 -5.60
CA LEU A 469 -8.42 30.33 -4.38
C LEU A 469 -9.81 30.75 -3.89
N HIS A 470 -10.22 32.02 -4.06
CA HIS A 470 -11.57 32.52 -3.73
C HIS A 470 -12.74 31.68 -4.29
N LEU A 471 -12.52 30.87 -5.32
CA LEU A 471 -13.56 30.01 -5.91
C LEU A 471 -13.87 28.76 -5.06
N VAL A 472 -12.98 28.39 -4.13
CA VAL A 472 -13.08 27.14 -3.35
C VAL A 472 -12.87 27.32 -1.85
N GLU A 473 -12.48 28.52 -1.40
CA GLU A 473 -12.15 28.82 -0.01
C GLU A 473 -13.32 28.61 0.98
N ASP A 474 -14.56 28.68 0.50
CA ASP A 474 -15.75 28.41 1.32
C ASP A 474 -15.92 26.91 1.65
N HIS A 475 -15.21 26.01 0.94
CA HIS A 475 -15.26 24.58 1.22
C HIS A 475 -14.40 24.26 2.47
N PRO A 476 -14.97 23.71 3.56
CA PRO A 476 -14.27 23.52 4.83
C PRO A 476 -13.03 22.65 4.70
N ASP A 477 -13.13 21.56 3.93
CA ASP A 477 -12.00 20.66 3.71
C ASP A 477 -10.85 21.28 2.89
N VAL A 478 -11.16 22.10 1.87
CA VAL A 478 -10.15 22.80 1.07
C VAL A 478 -9.44 23.84 1.91
N ARG A 479 -10.21 24.58 2.73
CA ARG A 479 -9.66 25.52 3.70
C ARG A 479 -8.71 24.82 4.67
N SER A 480 -9.14 23.72 5.27
CA SER A 480 -8.32 22.93 6.19
C SER A 480 -7.02 22.43 5.52
N LEU A 481 -7.09 21.97 4.28
CA LEU A 481 -5.91 21.56 3.51
C LEU A 481 -4.97 22.74 3.22
N CYS A 482 -5.50 23.90 2.85
CA CYS A 482 -4.70 25.10 2.61
C CYS A 482 -4.04 25.64 3.89
N GLU A 483 -4.72 25.59 5.04
CA GLU A 483 -4.15 25.94 6.35
C GLU A 483 -2.95 25.05 6.71
N ARG A 484 -3.01 23.76 6.36
CA ARG A 484 -1.88 22.84 6.51
C ARG A 484 -0.72 23.25 5.62
N PHE A 485 -0.96 23.64 4.36
CA PHE A 485 0.11 24.15 3.49
C PHE A 485 0.73 25.45 3.99
N VAL A 486 -0.06 26.36 4.57
CA VAL A 486 0.48 27.58 5.22
C VAL A 486 1.36 27.20 6.42
N THR A 487 0.95 26.19 7.19
CA THR A 487 1.73 25.69 8.34
C THR A 487 3.05 25.05 7.89
N GLU A 488 3.02 24.19 6.87
CA GLU A 488 4.21 23.55 6.29
C GLU A 488 5.13 24.56 5.57
N ALA A 489 4.58 25.65 5.03
CA ALA A 489 5.39 26.75 4.54
C ALA A 489 6.13 27.41 5.71
N ALA A 490 5.43 27.68 6.82
CA ALA A 490 6.02 28.34 7.98
C ALA A 490 7.17 27.53 8.64
N THR A 491 7.19 26.20 8.48
CA THR A 491 8.32 25.35 8.90
C THR A 491 9.51 25.37 7.94
N GLY A 492 9.38 26.04 6.78
CA GLY A 492 10.39 26.10 5.73
C GLY A 492 10.42 24.87 4.82
N SER A 493 9.43 23.97 4.93
CA SER A 493 9.39 22.72 4.19
C SER A 493 8.91 22.88 2.75
N LEU A 494 8.20 23.97 2.43
CA LEU A 494 7.76 24.34 1.09
C LEU A 494 7.64 25.86 0.95
N ARG A 495 7.45 26.34 -0.28
CA ARG A 495 7.02 27.71 -0.58
C ARG A 495 5.58 27.69 -1.12
N LEU A 496 4.76 28.66 -0.74
CA LEU A 496 3.36 28.75 -1.12
C LEU A 496 3.03 30.12 -1.71
N ILE A 497 2.46 30.12 -2.92
CA ILE A 497 1.91 31.30 -3.57
C ILE A 497 0.42 31.05 -3.81
N ILE A 498 -0.42 32.01 -3.41
CA ILE A 498 -1.87 32.00 -3.64
C ILE A 498 -2.25 33.22 -4.48
N THR A 499 -3.13 33.06 -5.45
CA THR A 499 -3.83 34.21 -6.06
C THR A 499 -5.31 34.18 -5.68
N SER A 500 -5.88 35.35 -5.43
CA SER A 500 -7.29 35.46 -5.04
C SER A 500 -7.88 36.82 -5.41
N ARG A 501 -9.21 36.90 -5.55
CA ARG A 501 -9.92 38.19 -5.69
C ARG A 501 -10.22 38.83 -4.33
N THR A 502 -10.36 38.02 -3.30
CA THR A 502 -10.67 38.40 -1.92
C THR A 502 -9.50 38.05 -1.01
N VAL A 503 -9.44 38.65 0.17
CA VAL A 503 -8.45 38.28 1.20
C VAL A 503 -8.74 36.85 1.65
N PRO A 504 -7.80 35.90 1.52
CA PRO A 504 -8.01 34.55 2.00
C PRO A 504 -8.13 34.49 3.52
N GLN A 505 -9.09 33.73 4.04
CA GLN A 505 -9.30 33.43 5.45
C GLN A 505 -8.49 32.20 5.87
N LEU A 506 -7.17 32.29 5.69
CA LEU A 506 -6.20 31.27 6.13
C LEU A 506 -5.44 31.79 7.35
N GLY A 507 -5.07 30.91 8.28
CA GLY A 507 -4.49 31.26 9.58
C GLY A 507 -3.19 32.09 9.57
N ALA A 508 -2.62 32.34 10.74
CA ALA A 508 -1.41 33.15 10.89
C ALA A 508 -0.21 32.52 10.13
N GLY A 509 0.50 33.33 9.33
CA GLY A 509 1.66 32.88 8.54
C GLY A 509 1.59 33.21 7.04
N LEU A 510 0.42 33.59 6.54
CA LEU A 510 0.22 34.00 5.14
C LEU A 510 0.46 35.52 4.95
N ALA A 511 1.47 35.89 4.17
CA ALA A 511 1.71 37.29 3.82
C ALA A 511 0.74 37.75 2.73
N LEU A 512 0.19 38.97 2.86
CA LEU A 512 -0.73 39.54 1.85
C LEU A 512 -0.04 40.59 0.99
N TYR A 513 -0.32 40.58 -0.32
CA TYR A 513 0.12 41.59 -1.28
C TYR A 513 -1.03 41.99 -2.21
N ALA A 514 -1.38 43.28 -2.23
CA ALA A 514 -2.38 43.81 -3.15
C ALA A 514 -1.73 44.09 -4.51
N VAL A 515 -2.28 43.54 -5.59
CA VAL A 515 -1.79 43.76 -6.95
C VAL A 515 -2.53 44.94 -7.56
N ASP A 516 -1.83 46.07 -7.68
CA ASP A 516 -2.35 47.28 -8.30
C ASP A 516 -2.32 47.21 -9.84
N GLY A 517 -3.12 48.07 -10.49
CA GLY A 517 -3.05 48.26 -11.94
C GLY A 517 -1.70 48.83 -12.38
N LEU A 518 -1.34 48.61 -13.65
CA LEU A 518 -0.09 49.09 -14.24
C LEU A 518 0.05 50.61 -14.05
N ASP A 519 1.25 51.04 -13.62
CA ASP A 519 1.56 52.44 -13.49
C ASP A 519 1.74 53.12 -14.85
N LEU A 520 1.93 54.45 -14.86
CA LEU A 520 2.08 55.24 -16.08
C LEU A 520 3.30 54.81 -16.91
N GLY A 521 4.43 54.51 -16.26
CA GLY A 521 5.66 54.09 -16.93
C GLY A 521 5.49 52.74 -17.61
N THR A 522 4.94 51.77 -16.87
CA THR A 522 4.68 50.41 -17.34
C THR A 522 3.63 50.38 -18.44
N THR A 523 2.58 51.19 -18.32
CA THR A 523 1.56 51.34 -19.38
C THR A 523 2.20 51.85 -20.67
N ARG A 524 3.14 52.82 -20.58
CA ARG A 524 3.89 53.29 -21.76
C ARG A 524 4.69 52.15 -22.39
N THR A 525 5.49 51.44 -21.59
CA THR A 525 6.33 50.36 -22.10
C THR A 525 5.50 49.26 -22.74
N LEU A 526 4.34 48.89 -22.17
CA LEU A 526 3.42 47.91 -22.75
C LEU A 526 2.97 48.34 -24.17
N LEU A 527 2.57 49.59 -24.34
CA LEU A 527 2.15 50.12 -25.65
C LEU A 527 3.31 50.18 -26.64
N GLU A 528 4.50 50.59 -26.19
CA GLU A 528 5.72 50.64 -27.01
C GLU A 528 6.15 49.26 -27.50
N THR A 529 5.98 48.18 -26.70
CA THR A 529 6.23 46.80 -27.17
C THR A 529 5.35 46.38 -28.34
N ARG A 530 4.23 47.10 -28.56
CA ARG A 530 3.31 46.91 -29.69
C ARG A 530 3.45 48.01 -30.75
N ASN A 531 4.55 48.78 -30.72
CA ASN A 531 4.82 49.92 -31.60
C ASN A 531 3.74 51.03 -31.54
N LEU A 532 3.08 51.22 -30.38
CA LEU A 532 2.08 52.25 -30.17
C LEU A 532 2.66 53.40 -29.35
N HIS A 533 2.65 54.61 -29.91
CA HIS A 533 3.16 55.82 -29.26
C HIS A 533 2.02 56.81 -28.98
N LEU A 534 1.65 56.97 -27.71
CA LEU A 534 0.66 57.95 -27.25
C LEU A 534 1.33 59.16 -26.61
N SER A 535 0.71 60.34 -26.74
CA SER A 535 1.17 61.53 -26.00
C SER A 535 1.00 61.32 -24.49
N GLY A 536 1.74 62.08 -23.66
CA GLY A 536 1.66 61.96 -22.20
C GLY A 536 0.24 62.16 -21.63
N VAL A 537 -0.56 63.03 -22.27
CA VAL A 537 -1.95 63.27 -21.88
C VAL A 537 -2.84 62.08 -22.24
N GLN A 538 -2.72 61.57 -23.47
CA GLN A 538 -3.48 60.41 -23.95
C GLN A 538 -3.19 59.15 -23.12
N LEU A 539 -1.91 58.92 -22.79
CA LEU A 539 -1.49 57.81 -21.93
C LEU A 539 -2.09 57.91 -20.52
N THR A 540 -2.10 59.10 -19.93
CA THR A 540 -2.68 59.35 -18.61
C THR A 540 -4.18 59.09 -18.61
N LEU A 541 -4.88 59.58 -19.63
CA LEU A 541 -6.32 59.35 -19.79
C LEU A 541 -6.64 57.86 -19.98
N LEU A 542 -5.88 57.16 -20.83
CA LEU A 542 -6.08 55.71 -21.06
C LEU A 542 -5.93 54.91 -19.76
N ARG A 543 -4.88 55.19 -18.98
CA ARG A 543 -4.65 54.54 -17.69
C ARG A 543 -5.79 54.86 -16.71
N GLN A 544 -6.23 56.12 -16.65
CA GLN A 544 -7.31 56.53 -15.75
C GLN A 544 -8.61 55.81 -16.08
N LEU A 545 -8.96 55.70 -17.37
CA LEU A 545 -10.18 55.04 -17.83
C LEU A 545 -10.13 53.52 -17.59
N THR A 546 -8.98 52.89 -17.77
CA THR A 546 -8.80 51.44 -17.57
C THR A 546 -8.45 51.06 -16.13
N GLY A 547 -8.19 52.03 -15.25
CA GLY A 547 -7.63 51.80 -13.92
C GLY A 547 -6.25 51.14 -13.92
N GLY A 548 -5.53 51.17 -15.05
CA GLY A 548 -4.30 50.40 -15.25
C GLY A 548 -4.51 48.88 -15.37
N ASN A 549 -5.74 48.41 -15.60
CA ASN A 549 -6.01 46.98 -15.74
C ASN A 549 -5.27 46.41 -16.97
N ALA A 550 -4.37 45.45 -16.75
CA ALA A 550 -3.50 44.92 -17.80
C ALA A 550 -4.29 44.29 -18.96
N GLN A 551 -5.39 43.59 -18.67
CA GLN A 551 -6.24 43.00 -19.72
C GLN A 551 -6.96 44.08 -20.54
N LEU A 552 -7.55 45.09 -19.89
CA LEU A 552 -8.22 46.18 -20.60
C LEU A 552 -7.24 47.01 -21.43
N LEU A 553 -6.03 47.25 -20.92
CA LEU A 553 -4.96 47.90 -21.67
C LEU A 553 -4.51 47.05 -22.86
N GLY A 554 -4.44 45.73 -22.72
CA GLY A 554 -4.19 44.80 -23.81
C GLY A 554 -5.24 44.90 -24.91
N LEU A 555 -6.53 44.89 -24.56
CA LEU A 555 -7.63 45.07 -25.51
C LEU A 555 -7.60 46.47 -26.17
N ALA A 556 -7.35 47.52 -25.40
CA ALA A 556 -7.24 48.88 -25.95
C ALA A 556 -6.06 49.00 -26.93
N SER A 557 -4.92 48.37 -26.62
CA SER A 557 -3.77 48.34 -27.52
C SER A 557 -4.06 47.58 -28.81
N GLU A 558 -4.89 46.54 -28.74
CA GLU A 558 -5.33 45.78 -29.92
C GLU A 558 -6.16 46.66 -30.86
N VAL A 559 -7.10 47.43 -30.32
CA VAL A 559 -7.93 48.36 -31.09
C VAL A 559 -7.07 49.45 -31.73
N LEU A 560 -6.16 50.06 -30.96
CA LEU A 560 -5.24 51.11 -31.43
C LEU A 560 -4.27 50.63 -32.52
N GLY A 561 -3.90 49.34 -32.51
CA GLY A 561 -3.00 48.75 -33.50
C GLY A 561 -3.67 48.34 -34.81
N SER A 562 -5.00 48.38 -34.89
CA SER A 562 -5.75 48.00 -36.09
C SER A 562 -5.64 49.07 -37.19
N GLN A 563 -5.48 48.65 -38.46
CA GLN A 563 -5.21 49.57 -39.58
C GLN A 563 -6.39 50.50 -39.94
N ASP A 564 -7.62 50.18 -39.50
CA ASP A 564 -8.85 50.91 -39.84
C ASP A 564 -9.30 51.95 -38.78
N GLN A 565 -8.68 52.02 -37.60
CA GLN A 565 -9.08 52.93 -36.50
C GLN A 565 -7.91 53.75 -35.90
N SER A 566 -7.11 54.36 -36.78
CA SER A 566 -5.86 55.04 -36.48
C SER A 566 -5.95 56.40 -35.75
N ASP A 567 -7.05 56.73 -35.07
CA ASP A 567 -7.14 57.92 -34.21
C ASP A 567 -7.24 57.54 -32.71
N PRO A 568 -6.12 57.58 -31.97
CA PRO A 568 -6.11 57.37 -30.53
C PRO A 568 -7.03 58.32 -29.76
N GLU A 569 -7.26 59.53 -30.29
CA GLU A 569 -8.10 60.54 -29.66
C GLU A 569 -9.59 60.24 -29.82
N ALA A 570 -9.99 59.58 -30.91
CA ALA A 570 -11.34 59.06 -31.09
C ALA A 570 -11.63 57.93 -30.10
N LEU A 571 -10.73 56.94 -29.97
CA LEU A 571 -10.89 55.83 -29.04
C LEU A 571 -11.01 56.32 -27.60
N LEU A 572 -10.14 57.25 -27.18
CA LEU A 572 -10.16 57.79 -25.81
C LEU A 572 -11.44 58.57 -25.50
N ARG A 573 -11.97 59.34 -26.46
CA ARG A 573 -13.27 60.02 -26.30
C ARG A 573 -14.42 59.03 -26.14
N GLN A 574 -14.43 57.96 -26.92
CA GLN A 574 -15.45 56.92 -26.82
C GLN A 574 -15.34 56.12 -25.51
N LEU A 575 -14.12 55.78 -25.08
CA LEU A 575 -13.87 55.15 -23.79
C LEU A 575 -14.35 56.02 -22.62
N ALA A 576 -14.12 57.34 -22.67
CA ALA A 576 -14.54 58.27 -21.63
C ALA A 576 -16.07 58.43 -21.50
N THR A 577 -16.82 58.12 -22.56
CA THR A 577 -18.28 58.23 -22.61
C THR A 577 -18.99 56.88 -22.48
N SER A 578 -18.24 55.78 -22.50
CA SER A 578 -18.79 54.43 -22.37
C SER A 578 -19.19 54.14 -20.93
N SER A 579 -20.40 53.61 -20.75
CA SER A 579 -20.89 53.13 -19.45
C SER A 579 -20.27 51.79 -19.04
N ASN A 580 -19.70 51.05 -19.99
CA ASN A 580 -18.99 49.80 -19.73
C ASN A 580 -17.81 49.67 -20.69
N ILE A 581 -16.64 50.05 -20.19
CA ILE A 581 -15.38 50.07 -20.94
C ILE A 581 -15.00 48.67 -21.45
N GLU A 582 -15.16 47.63 -20.62
CA GLU A 582 -14.88 46.24 -20.99
C GLU A 582 -15.70 45.80 -22.21
N ARG A 583 -17.02 46.00 -22.17
CA ARG A 583 -17.92 45.60 -23.24
C ARG A 583 -17.73 46.41 -24.53
N PHE A 584 -17.35 47.68 -24.40
CA PHE A 584 -16.99 48.52 -25.53
C PHE A 584 -15.73 48.01 -26.22
N LEU A 585 -14.63 47.82 -25.46
CA LEU A 585 -13.37 47.32 -26.02
C LEU A 585 -13.52 45.96 -26.70
N LEU A 586 -14.32 45.05 -26.14
CA LEU A 586 -14.59 43.75 -26.76
C LEU A 586 -15.26 43.88 -28.14
N ARG A 587 -16.17 44.84 -28.32
CA ARG A 587 -16.83 45.08 -29.62
C ARG A 587 -15.88 45.66 -30.65
N GLU A 588 -15.02 46.59 -30.24
CA GLU A 588 -14.03 47.18 -31.15
C GLU A 588 -12.96 46.15 -31.54
N VAL A 589 -12.51 45.30 -30.60
CA VAL A 589 -11.61 44.19 -30.92
C VAL A 589 -12.26 43.25 -31.94
N ASP A 590 -13.52 42.87 -31.74
CA ASP A 590 -14.26 42.03 -32.68
C ASP A 590 -14.41 42.66 -34.08
N ALA A 591 -14.65 43.98 -34.14
CA ALA A 591 -14.71 44.72 -35.40
C ALA A 591 -13.36 44.72 -36.14
N ALA A 592 -12.25 44.70 -35.40
CA ALA A 592 -10.89 44.66 -35.95
C ALA A 592 -10.43 43.25 -36.37
N LEU A 593 -11.16 42.19 -36.03
CA LEU A 593 -10.82 40.82 -36.45
C LEU A 593 -11.28 40.52 -37.88
N SER A 594 -10.42 39.83 -38.64
CA SER A 594 -10.83 39.21 -39.90
C SER A 594 -11.88 38.12 -39.67
N GLU A 595 -12.63 37.75 -40.71
CA GLU A 595 -13.64 36.68 -40.61
C GLU A 595 -13.03 35.34 -40.17
N GLN A 596 -11.81 35.04 -40.62
CA GLN A 596 -11.07 33.84 -40.24
C GLN A 596 -10.68 33.86 -38.76
N GLU A 597 -10.14 34.98 -38.27
CA GLU A 597 -9.77 35.16 -36.86
C GLU A 597 -10.99 35.09 -35.95
N ARG A 598 -12.09 35.77 -36.30
CA ARG A 598 -13.34 35.72 -35.55
C ARG A 598 -13.85 34.29 -35.43
N THR A 599 -13.80 33.52 -36.51
CA THR A 599 -14.24 32.12 -36.46
C THR A 599 -13.39 31.27 -35.51
N LEU A 600 -12.07 31.46 -35.51
CA LEU A 600 -11.16 30.74 -34.60
C LEU A 600 -11.34 31.19 -33.14
N MET A 601 -11.57 32.48 -32.90
CA MET A 601 -11.92 32.99 -31.57
C MET A 601 -13.21 32.34 -31.06
N CYS A 602 -14.24 32.21 -31.89
CA CYS A 602 -15.46 31.49 -31.52
C CYS A 602 -15.23 29.99 -31.31
N ALA A 603 -14.37 29.34 -32.11
CA ALA A 603 -14.06 27.92 -31.96
C ALA A 603 -13.31 27.62 -30.65
N VAL A 604 -12.26 28.41 -30.33
CA VAL A 604 -11.54 28.29 -29.05
C VAL A 604 -12.48 28.57 -27.88
N ALA A 605 -13.38 29.54 -28.00
CA ALA A 605 -14.37 29.83 -26.96
C ALA A 605 -15.30 28.63 -26.67
N ALA A 606 -15.58 27.80 -27.68
CA ALA A 606 -16.42 26.61 -27.55
C ALA A 606 -15.72 25.41 -26.88
N LEU A 607 -14.39 25.45 -26.70
CA LEU A 607 -13.61 24.40 -26.02
C LEU A 607 -13.58 24.53 -24.49
N LEU A 608 -14.39 25.42 -23.93
CA LEU A 608 -14.60 25.62 -22.48
C LEU A 608 -13.34 26.09 -21.74
N ASP A 609 -13.35 26.04 -20.41
CA ASP A 609 -12.33 26.65 -19.53
C ASP A 609 -10.93 26.02 -19.66
N THR A 610 -10.81 24.94 -20.43
CA THR A 610 -9.60 24.12 -20.59
C THR A 610 -8.86 24.41 -21.91
N GLY A 611 -9.42 25.22 -22.81
CA GLY A 611 -8.82 25.53 -24.11
C GLY A 611 -8.71 24.29 -25.01
N GLY A 612 -7.88 24.31 -26.04
CA GLY A 612 -7.58 23.10 -26.79
C GLY A 612 -6.37 23.20 -27.68
N THR A 613 -5.88 22.03 -28.12
CA THR A 613 -4.78 21.92 -29.07
C THR A 613 -5.17 22.51 -30.43
N SER A 614 -4.18 22.75 -31.29
CA SER A 614 -4.46 23.16 -32.67
C SER A 614 -5.39 22.15 -33.38
N ASP A 615 -5.20 20.87 -33.12
CA ASP A 615 -5.97 19.79 -33.75
C ASP A 615 -7.42 19.77 -33.22
N ALA A 616 -7.61 20.02 -31.91
CA ALA A 616 -8.94 20.21 -31.35
C ALA A 616 -9.68 21.39 -32.00
N VAL A 617 -8.98 22.51 -32.25
CA VAL A 617 -9.57 23.67 -32.95
C VAL A 617 -9.86 23.33 -34.41
N GLU A 618 -8.96 22.61 -35.09
CA GLU A 618 -9.12 22.17 -36.48
C GLU A 618 -10.38 21.32 -36.65
N ALA A 619 -10.65 20.40 -35.73
CA ALA A 619 -11.85 19.57 -35.71
C ALA A 619 -13.17 20.39 -35.64
N LEU A 620 -13.12 21.64 -35.17
CA LEU A 620 -14.30 22.52 -35.09
C LEU A 620 -14.53 23.34 -36.36
N VAL A 621 -13.46 23.71 -37.06
CA VAL A 621 -13.52 24.69 -38.17
C VAL A 621 -13.14 24.10 -39.54
N ASP A 622 -12.79 22.81 -39.61
CA ASP A 622 -12.44 22.07 -40.84
C ASP A 622 -11.36 22.76 -41.69
N ARG A 623 -10.38 23.39 -41.06
CA ARG A 623 -9.24 24.08 -41.71
C ARG A 623 -8.07 24.22 -40.75
N ASN A 624 -6.85 24.21 -41.29
CA ASN A 624 -5.61 24.33 -40.49
C ASN A 624 -5.55 25.69 -39.75
N PRO A 625 -5.61 25.70 -38.40
CA PRO A 625 -5.70 26.93 -37.63
C PRO A 625 -4.33 27.41 -37.10
N GLN A 626 -3.24 26.65 -37.30
CA GLN A 626 -1.98 26.82 -36.58
C GLN A 626 -1.35 28.21 -36.71
N ARG A 627 -1.34 28.77 -37.92
CA ARG A 627 -0.71 30.08 -38.18
C ARG A 627 -1.51 31.20 -37.51
N THR A 628 -2.82 31.22 -37.72
CA THR A 628 -3.70 32.27 -37.18
C THR A 628 -3.82 32.16 -35.65
N LEU A 629 -3.84 30.96 -35.07
CA LEU A 629 -3.78 30.79 -33.61
C LEU A 629 -2.50 31.36 -33.00
N ARG A 630 -1.35 31.18 -33.67
CA ARG A 630 -0.08 31.81 -33.26
C ARG A 630 -0.11 33.33 -33.37
N GLU A 631 -0.70 33.87 -34.43
CA GLU A 631 -0.86 35.33 -34.63
C GLU A 631 -1.80 35.94 -33.56
N LEU A 632 -2.93 35.28 -33.25
CA LEU A 632 -3.86 35.70 -32.20
C LEU A 632 -3.24 35.62 -30.79
N ALA A 633 -2.43 34.59 -30.52
CA ALA A 633 -1.67 34.48 -29.28
C ALA A 633 -0.60 35.57 -29.15
N ALA A 634 0.11 35.90 -30.23
CA ALA A 634 1.09 36.99 -30.25
C ALA A 634 0.45 38.36 -29.96
N ARG A 635 -0.80 38.56 -30.42
CA ARG A 635 -1.64 39.73 -30.12
C ARG A 635 -2.20 39.74 -28.69
N GLY A 636 -2.02 38.65 -27.93
CA GLY A 636 -2.50 38.52 -26.54
C GLY A 636 -4.00 38.29 -26.42
N LEU A 637 -4.67 37.89 -27.51
CA LEU A 637 -6.09 37.50 -27.51
C LEU A 637 -6.28 36.05 -27.06
N LEU A 638 -5.24 35.23 -27.21
CA LEU A 638 -5.19 33.85 -26.72
C LEU A 638 -4.01 33.69 -25.76
N SER A 639 -4.22 32.91 -24.69
CA SER A 639 -3.15 32.38 -23.86
C SER A 639 -2.71 31.01 -24.39
N VAL A 640 -1.41 30.73 -24.31
CA VAL A 640 -0.83 29.45 -24.71
C VAL A 640 -0.20 28.78 -23.49
N SER A 641 -0.53 27.52 -23.28
CA SER A 641 0.13 26.65 -22.30
C SER A 641 0.66 25.40 -22.99
N GLU A 642 1.65 24.74 -22.40
CA GLU A 642 2.07 23.42 -22.88
C GLU A 642 1.03 22.36 -22.50
N GLY A 643 0.72 21.47 -23.45
CA GLY A 643 -0.12 20.31 -23.24
C GLY A 643 0.55 19.05 -23.77
N ARG A 644 0.02 17.88 -23.37
CA ARG A 644 0.55 16.57 -23.73
C ARG A 644 0.73 16.36 -25.25
N TYR A 645 -0.18 16.90 -26.03
CA TYR A 645 -0.23 16.73 -27.49
C TYR A 645 0.20 18.01 -28.24
N GLY A 646 0.80 18.97 -27.53
CA GLY A 646 1.26 20.24 -28.09
C GLY A 646 0.66 21.47 -27.38
N PRO A 647 0.84 22.67 -27.97
CA PRO A 647 0.36 23.92 -27.38
C PRO A 647 -1.16 23.94 -27.26
N VAL A 648 -1.65 24.27 -26.06
CA VAL A 648 -3.06 24.44 -25.75
C VAL A 648 -3.40 25.93 -25.78
N TYR A 649 -4.36 26.28 -26.63
CA TYR A 649 -4.85 27.64 -26.81
C TYR A 649 -6.12 27.85 -25.98
N ALA A 650 -6.12 28.86 -25.13
CA ALA A 650 -7.26 29.23 -24.31
C ALA A 650 -7.52 30.74 -24.39
N GLN A 651 -8.72 31.17 -23.98
CA GLN A 651 -9.09 32.58 -23.90
C GLN A 651 -9.19 33.02 -22.45
N HIS A 652 -8.87 34.29 -22.19
CA HIS A 652 -9.25 34.92 -20.94
C HIS A 652 -10.78 34.90 -20.80
N ALA A 653 -11.31 34.68 -19.58
CA ALA A 653 -12.74 34.47 -19.33
C ALA A 653 -13.64 35.58 -19.95
N ILE A 654 -13.18 36.83 -19.91
CA ILE A 654 -13.86 37.98 -20.52
C ILE A 654 -14.03 37.81 -22.04
N LEU A 655 -12.98 37.39 -22.76
CA LEU A 655 -13.01 37.15 -24.20
C LEU A 655 -13.87 35.92 -24.53
N GLN A 656 -13.67 34.84 -23.77
CA GLN A 656 -14.42 33.59 -23.95
C GLN A 656 -15.92 33.80 -23.85
N GLY A 657 -16.39 34.48 -22.80
CA GLY A 657 -17.81 34.76 -22.62
C GLY A 657 -18.39 35.58 -23.77
N PHE A 658 -17.64 36.56 -24.27
CA PHE A 658 -18.07 37.40 -25.39
C PHE A 658 -18.15 36.62 -26.72
N PHE A 659 -17.10 35.92 -27.14
CA PHE A 659 -17.10 35.19 -28.42
C PHE A 659 -18.03 33.96 -28.40
N TYR A 660 -18.11 33.25 -27.28
CA TYR A 660 -19.09 32.16 -27.14
C TYR A 660 -20.53 32.66 -27.24
N ALA A 661 -20.82 33.86 -26.74
CA ALA A 661 -22.14 34.48 -26.84
C ALA A 661 -22.54 34.81 -28.29
N GLN A 662 -21.58 35.01 -29.20
CA GLN A 662 -21.86 35.29 -30.61
C GLN A 662 -22.33 34.06 -31.39
N LEU A 663 -21.92 32.85 -30.97
CA LEU A 663 -22.34 31.62 -31.63
C LEU A 663 -23.86 31.42 -31.55
N SER A 664 -24.49 31.13 -32.68
CA SER A 664 -25.88 30.71 -32.70
C SER A 664 -26.06 29.36 -32.01
N ARG A 665 -27.30 29.04 -31.60
CA ARG A 665 -27.61 27.74 -30.98
C ARG A 665 -27.22 26.55 -31.87
N ARG A 666 -27.30 26.70 -33.20
CA ARG A 666 -26.92 25.66 -34.16
C ARG A 666 -25.40 25.46 -34.20
N GLU A 667 -24.64 26.56 -34.20
CA GLU A 667 -23.17 26.51 -34.22
C GLU A 667 -22.61 25.97 -32.91
N ARG A 668 -23.13 26.40 -31.75
CA ARG A 668 -22.72 25.84 -30.45
C ARG A 668 -22.87 24.33 -30.40
N ARG A 669 -24.02 23.82 -30.86
CA ARG A 669 -24.27 22.37 -30.94
C ARG A 669 -23.30 21.66 -31.88
N ARG A 670 -23.04 22.21 -33.07
CA ARG A 670 -22.06 21.66 -34.02
C ARG A 670 -20.67 21.61 -33.38
N TYR A 671 -20.18 22.72 -32.84
CA TYR A 671 -18.84 22.81 -32.27
C TYR A 671 -18.65 21.87 -31.08
N HIS A 672 -19.64 21.80 -30.19
CA HIS A 672 -19.58 20.84 -29.09
C HIS A 672 -19.63 19.39 -29.55
N ARG A 673 -20.43 19.04 -30.57
CA ARG A 673 -20.40 17.69 -31.13
C ARG A 673 -19.04 17.32 -31.73
N CYS A 674 -18.44 18.23 -32.50
CA CYS A 674 -17.10 18.03 -33.07
C CYS A 674 -16.04 17.86 -31.97
N ALA A 675 -16.06 18.74 -30.96
CA ALA A 675 -15.17 18.63 -29.79
C ALA A 675 -15.36 17.30 -29.06
N ALA A 676 -16.62 16.87 -28.88
CA ALA A 676 -16.94 15.64 -28.18
C ALA A 676 -16.36 14.41 -28.91
N ALA A 677 -16.55 14.32 -30.22
CA ALA A 677 -16.02 13.23 -31.04
C ALA A 677 -14.48 13.21 -31.01
N PHE A 678 -13.84 14.38 -31.12
CA PHE A 678 -12.39 14.51 -31.03
C PHE A 678 -11.83 13.97 -29.70
N TYR A 679 -12.43 14.36 -28.56
CA TYR A 679 -12.00 13.87 -27.25
C TYR A 679 -12.45 12.44 -26.92
N ASP A 680 -13.37 11.85 -27.69
CA ASP A 680 -13.78 10.45 -27.55
C ASP A 680 -12.83 9.52 -28.34
N GLU A 681 -12.37 9.98 -29.53
CA GLU A 681 -11.67 9.13 -30.50
C GLU A 681 -10.17 9.48 -30.69
N GLU A 682 -9.83 10.75 -30.85
CA GLU A 682 -8.48 11.19 -31.28
C GLU A 682 -7.58 11.58 -30.08
N GLU A 683 -8.13 12.32 -29.12
CA GLU A 683 -7.44 12.74 -27.89
C GLU A 683 -8.23 12.25 -26.64
N PRO A 684 -8.18 10.95 -26.30
CA PRO A 684 -9.12 10.35 -25.35
C PRO A 684 -9.17 11.06 -23.99
N ASN A 685 -10.31 11.69 -23.72
CA ASN A 685 -10.64 12.35 -22.47
C ASN A 685 -12.14 12.23 -22.19
N ALA A 686 -12.51 11.18 -21.43
CA ALA A 686 -13.89 10.79 -21.20
C ALA A 686 -14.76 11.91 -20.59
N LEU A 687 -14.22 12.69 -19.64
CA LEU A 687 -14.97 13.78 -19.05
C LEU A 687 -15.22 14.91 -20.06
N ARG A 688 -14.18 15.32 -20.82
CA ARG A 688 -14.34 16.39 -21.83
C ARG A 688 -15.30 15.95 -22.93
N ALA A 689 -15.18 14.71 -23.40
CA ALA A 689 -16.12 14.13 -24.34
C ALA A 689 -17.56 14.20 -23.81
N ALA A 690 -17.80 13.75 -22.57
CA ALA A 690 -19.13 13.74 -21.96
C ALA A 690 -19.70 15.17 -21.76
N LEU A 691 -18.90 16.12 -21.26
CA LEU A 691 -19.30 17.53 -21.12
C LEU A 691 -19.68 18.15 -22.47
N HIS A 692 -18.93 17.84 -23.52
CA HIS A 692 -19.21 18.36 -24.85
C HIS A 692 -20.45 17.70 -25.48
N TYR A 693 -20.66 16.38 -25.32
CA TYR A 693 -21.92 15.75 -25.76
C TYR A 693 -23.14 16.32 -25.03
N GLU A 694 -23.03 16.60 -23.72
CA GLU A 694 -24.10 17.25 -22.93
C GLU A 694 -24.46 18.62 -23.52
N ARG A 695 -23.46 19.49 -23.77
CA ARG A 695 -23.69 20.82 -24.36
C ARG A 695 -24.15 20.77 -25.82
N ALA A 696 -23.83 19.70 -26.55
CA ALA A 696 -24.37 19.45 -27.89
C ALA A 696 -25.86 19.05 -27.86
N GLY A 697 -26.38 18.68 -26.68
CA GLY A 697 -27.73 18.15 -26.48
C GLY A 697 -27.84 16.64 -26.71
N GLU A 698 -26.72 15.93 -26.79
CA GLU A 698 -26.64 14.46 -26.91
C GLU A 698 -26.49 13.83 -25.52
N VAL A 699 -27.52 14.05 -24.69
CA VAL A 699 -27.46 13.82 -23.25
C VAL A 699 -27.34 12.35 -22.88
N GLU A 700 -27.93 11.44 -23.67
CA GLU A 700 -27.79 9.99 -23.50
C GLU A 700 -26.33 9.55 -23.68
N ARG A 701 -25.68 9.98 -24.77
CA ARG A 701 -24.28 9.65 -25.06
C ARG A 701 -23.33 10.21 -24.00
N ALA A 702 -23.60 11.44 -23.52
CA ALA A 702 -22.89 12.02 -22.39
C ALA A 702 -23.00 11.17 -21.12
N ALA A 703 -24.21 10.71 -20.79
CA ALA A 703 -24.45 9.87 -19.61
C ALA A 703 -23.77 8.49 -19.73
N GLU A 704 -23.79 7.86 -20.91
CA GLU A 704 -23.11 6.59 -21.14
C GLU A 704 -21.60 6.70 -20.90
N ILE A 705 -20.95 7.74 -21.46
CA ILE A 705 -19.52 7.97 -21.27
C ILE A 705 -19.22 8.29 -19.80
N ALA A 706 -20.03 9.14 -19.16
CA ALA A 706 -19.85 9.56 -17.78
C ALA A 706 -19.96 8.38 -16.80
N VAL A 707 -21.00 7.57 -16.90
CA VAL A 707 -21.20 6.40 -16.01
C VAL A 707 -20.13 5.35 -16.27
N ARG A 708 -19.89 4.99 -17.54
CA ARG A 708 -18.91 3.95 -17.90
C ARG A 708 -17.51 4.29 -17.39
N ASN A 709 -17.16 5.57 -17.38
CA ASN A 709 -15.86 6.05 -16.96
C ASN A 709 -15.89 6.76 -15.59
N ALA A 710 -16.97 6.64 -14.81
CA ALA A 710 -17.15 7.42 -13.58
C ALA A 710 -15.95 7.27 -12.63
N TRP A 711 -15.55 6.03 -12.38
CA TRP A 711 -14.36 5.69 -11.59
C TRP A 711 -13.06 6.20 -12.20
N ALA A 712 -12.96 6.18 -13.53
CA ALA A 712 -11.76 6.63 -14.21
C ALA A 712 -11.57 8.16 -14.08
N ILE A 713 -12.67 8.90 -14.21
CA ILE A 713 -12.73 10.36 -14.09
C ILE A 713 -12.50 10.80 -12.64
N VAL A 714 -13.15 10.15 -11.68
CA VAL A 714 -12.89 10.36 -10.24
C VAL A 714 -11.41 10.13 -9.93
N GLY A 715 -10.85 9.05 -10.46
CA GLY A 715 -9.45 8.70 -10.24
C GLY A 715 -8.43 9.59 -10.96
N SER A 716 -8.85 10.49 -11.85
CA SER A 716 -7.99 11.54 -12.42
C SER A 716 -8.11 12.85 -11.62
N GLY A 717 -8.72 12.84 -10.44
CA GLY A 717 -8.94 14.04 -9.63
C GLY A 717 -10.00 14.97 -10.21
N GLN A 718 -10.93 14.43 -10.99
CA GLN A 718 -12.00 15.21 -11.64
C GLN A 718 -13.38 14.86 -11.05
N SER A 719 -13.41 14.56 -9.75
CA SER A 719 -14.59 14.01 -9.07
C SER A 719 -15.77 14.98 -9.10
N ARG A 720 -15.55 16.28 -8.87
CA ARG A 720 -16.64 17.26 -8.94
C ARG A 720 -17.03 17.64 -10.37
N SER A 721 -16.10 17.69 -11.33
CA SER A 721 -16.50 17.94 -12.72
C SER A 721 -17.42 16.83 -13.22
N LEU A 722 -17.16 15.59 -12.82
CA LEU A 722 -18.11 14.49 -12.99
C LEU A 722 -19.40 14.72 -12.18
N GLY A 723 -19.30 15.10 -10.91
CA GLY A 723 -20.46 15.38 -10.05
C GLY A 723 -21.42 16.42 -10.63
N SER A 724 -20.89 17.55 -11.13
CA SER A 724 -21.67 18.61 -11.79
C SER A 724 -22.31 18.14 -13.09
N LEU A 725 -21.58 17.37 -13.90
CA LEU A 725 -22.15 16.73 -15.08
C LEU A 725 -23.29 15.78 -14.68
N LEU A 726 -23.08 14.91 -13.70
CA LEU A 726 -24.10 13.97 -13.22
C LEU A 726 -25.32 14.72 -12.68
N GLU A 727 -25.16 15.83 -11.95
CA GLU A 727 -26.27 16.67 -11.48
C GLU A 727 -27.14 17.16 -12.62
N HIS A 728 -26.54 17.64 -13.71
CA HIS A 728 -27.29 18.01 -14.91
C HIS A 728 -28.00 16.80 -15.53
N LEU A 729 -27.29 15.67 -15.66
CA LEU A 729 -27.83 14.42 -16.23
C LEU A 729 -28.99 13.83 -15.41
N ARG A 730 -29.05 14.04 -14.09
CA ARG A 730 -30.18 13.61 -13.23
C ARG A 730 -31.51 14.20 -13.67
N SER A 731 -31.48 15.43 -14.17
CA SER A 731 -32.67 16.15 -14.63
C SER A 731 -33.06 15.86 -16.08
N ALA A 732 -32.21 15.13 -16.81
CA ALA A 732 -32.41 14.84 -18.21
C ALA A 732 -33.39 13.69 -18.45
N ASP A 733 -34.06 13.73 -19.60
CA ASP A 733 -34.94 12.64 -20.04
C ASP A 733 -34.13 11.46 -20.57
N LEU A 734 -33.56 10.68 -19.64
CA LEU A 734 -32.76 9.49 -19.93
C LEU A 734 -33.61 8.20 -19.83
N PRO A 735 -33.26 7.13 -20.57
CA PRO A 735 -33.82 5.80 -20.36
C PRO A 735 -33.65 5.36 -18.90
N ALA A 736 -34.64 4.67 -18.35
CA ALA A 736 -34.70 4.37 -16.91
C ALA A 736 -33.45 3.65 -16.37
N THR A 737 -32.87 2.72 -17.15
CA THR A 737 -31.62 2.02 -16.80
C THR A 737 -30.43 2.97 -16.71
N LEU A 738 -30.27 3.86 -17.69
CA LEU A 738 -29.17 4.82 -17.73
C LEU A 738 -29.35 5.91 -16.66
N ARG A 739 -30.60 6.33 -16.41
CA ARG A 739 -30.94 7.23 -15.30
C ARG A 739 -30.58 6.64 -13.94
N ALA A 740 -30.88 5.37 -13.72
CA ALA A 740 -30.48 4.67 -12.50
C ALA A 740 -28.96 4.58 -12.33
N GLN A 741 -28.24 4.30 -13.42
CA GLN A 741 -26.78 4.29 -13.43
C GLN A 741 -26.17 5.66 -13.11
N VAL A 742 -26.75 6.76 -13.63
CA VAL A 742 -26.36 8.13 -13.27
C VAL A 742 -26.55 8.37 -11.77
N PHE A 743 -27.70 7.98 -11.20
CA PHE A 743 -27.95 8.11 -9.76
C PHE A 743 -26.99 7.26 -8.91
N ILE A 744 -26.64 6.03 -9.33
CA ILE A 744 -25.65 5.20 -8.64
C ILE A 744 -24.28 5.90 -8.68
N ALA A 745 -23.83 6.35 -9.85
CA ALA A 745 -22.58 7.07 -10.00
C ALA A 745 -22.55 8.37 -9.18
N SER A 746 -23.68 9.09 -9.09
CA SER A 746 -23.83 10.25 -8.19
C SER A 746 -23.64 9.84 -6.73
N GLY A 747 -24.29 8.76 -6.29
CA GLY A 747 -24.16 8.26 -4.93
C GLY A 747 -22.73 7.84 -4.59
N ASP A 748 -22.01 7.23 -5.54
CA ASP A 748 -20.61 6.85 -5.38
C ASP A 748 -19.72 8.11 -5.22
N VAL A 749 -19.89 9.12 -6.09
CA VAL A 749 -19.14 10.38 -6.04
C VAL A 749 -19.44 11.16 -4.76
N GLU A 750 -20.71 11.29 -4.38
CA GLU A 750 -21.15 11.99 -3.17
C GLU A 750 -20.64 11.28 -1.91
N SER A 751 -20.61 9.95 -1.90
CA SER A 751 -20.03 9.16 -0.80
C SER A 751 -18.53 9.40 -0.66
N LEU A 752 -17.79 9.51 -1.77
CA LEU A 752 -16.35 9.82 -1.75
C LEU A 752 -16.07 11.27 -1.36
N ALA A 753 -16.98 12.18 -1.69
CA ALA A 753 -16.93 13.59 -1.31
C ALA A 753 -17.31 13.84 0.16
N GLY A 754 -17.67 12.79 0.93
CA GLY A 754 -18.04 12.93 2.34
C GLY A 754 -19.45 13.48 2.56
N ALA A 755 -20.36 13.33 1.59
CA ALA A 755 -21.75 13.79 1.67
C ALA A 755 -22.74 12.60 1.79
N PRO A 756 -22.82 11.93 2.97
CA PRO A 756 -23.56 10.67 3.11
C PRO A 756 -25.07 10.81 2.91
N GLU A 757 -25.66 11.95 3.28
CA GLU A 757 -27.11 12.20 3.10
C GLU A 757 -27.49 12.32 1.63
N GLN A 758 -26.67 13.05 0.86
CA GLN A 758 -26.85 13.21 -0.58
C GLN A 758 -26.66 11.86 -1.28
N ALA A 759 -25.60 11.13 -0.92
CA ALA A 759 -25.33 9.81 -1.45
C ALA A 759 -26.51 8.84 -1.20
N HIS A 760 -27.05 8.83 0.02
CA HIS A 760 -28.22 8.03 0.37
C HIS A 760 -29.44 8.38 -0.50
N GLN A 761 -29.69 9.69 -0.72
CA GLN A 761 -30.78 10.15 -1.57
C GLN A 761 -30.59 9.70 -3.03
N SER A 762 -29.38 9.80 -3.56
CA SER A 762 -29.04 9.37 -4.92
C SER A 762 -29.26 7.87 -5.11
N TYR A 763 -28.78 7.02 -4.20
CA TYR A 763 -29.06 5.57 -4.29
C TYR A 763 -30.56 5.25 -4.19
N THR A 764 -31.31 5.97 -3.35
CA THR A 764 -32.77 5.79 -3.22
C THR A 764 -33.49 6.16 -4.52
N GLN A 765 -33.06 7.24 -5.19
CA GLN A 765 -33.58 7.64 -6.50
C GLN A 765 -33.22 6.64 -7.59
N ALA A 766 -32.03 6.02 -7.52
CA ALA A 766 -31.67 4.93 -8.43
C ALA A 766 -32.65 3.75 -8.32
N LEU A 767 -32.97 3.32 -7.09
CA LEU A 767 -33.94 2.25 -6.86
C LEU A 767 -35.33 2.60 -7.39
N ALA A 768 -35.82 3.81 -7.14
CA ALA A 768 -37.11 4.27 -7.67
C ALA A 768 -37.14 4.25 -9.22
N ALA A 769 -36.04 4.65 -9.87
CA ALA A 769 -35.92 4.59 -11.32
C ALA A 769 -35.89 3.13 -11.85
N LEU A 770 -35.23 2.22 -11.14
CA LEU A 770 -35.19 0.79 -11.49
C LEU A 770 -36.53 0.09 -11.26
N ASP A 771 -37.28 0.45 -10.22
CA ASP A 771 -38.60 -0.13 -9.93
C ASP A 771 -39.62 0.24 -11.02
N ALA A 772 -39.50 1.43 -11.61
CA ALA A 772 -40.31 1.86 -12.74
C ALA A 772 -39.94 1.14 -14.07
N ALA A 773 -38.75 0.55 -14.17
CA ALA A 773 -38.20 -0.02 -15.41
C ALA A 773 -38.56 -1.51 -15.66
N GLY A 774 -39.25 -2.18 -14.71
CA GLY A 774 -39.62 -3.59 -14.80
C GLY A 774 -38.52 -4.56 -14.34
N ASP A 775 -38.67 -5.87 -14.60
CA ASP A 775 -37.80 -6.92 -14.03
C ASP A 775 -36.93 -7.59 -15.11
N ALA A 776 -35.76 -7.01 -15.39
CA ALA A 776 -34.73 -7.56 -16.26
C ALA A 776 -33.47 -7.93 -15.46
N SER A 777 -32.73 -8.96 -15.88
CA SER A 777 -31.53 -9.44 -15.17
C SER A 777 -30.45 -8.38 -15.01
N SER A 778 -30.26 -7.50 -15.99
CA SER A 778 -29.32 -6.37 -15.92
C SER A 778 -29.72 -5.31 -14.88
N LEU A 779 -31.02 -5.17 -14.59
CA LEU A 779 -31.53 -4.25 -13.58
C LEU A 779 -31.33 -4.79 -12.15
N ARG A 780 -31.33 -6.11 -11.98
CA ARG A 780 -31.08 -6.78 -10.69
C ARG A 780 -29.70 -6.45 -10.13
N VAL A 781 -28.67 -6.46 -10.98
CA VAL A 781 -27.32 -6.05 -10.59
C VAL A 781 -27.27 -4.58 -10.16
N LEU A 782 -27.99 -3.69 -10.86
CA LEU A 782 -28.04 -2.27 -10.49
C LEU A 782 -28.81 -2.04 -9.18
N ARG A 783 -29.90 -2.78 -8.92
CA ARG A 783 -30.61 -2.73 -7.63
C ARG A 783 -29.72 -3.19 -6.49
N ALA A 784 -29.01 -4.29 -6.69
CA ALA A 784 -28.04 -4.82 -5.73
C ALA A 784 -26.96 -3.79 -5.39
N ARG A 785 -26.38 -3.12 -6.40
CA ARG A 785 -25.39 -2.05 -6.22
C ARG A 785 -25.94 -0.87 -5.42
N ALA A 786 -27.13 -0.37 -5.76
CA ALA A 786 -27.74 0.74 -5.03
C ALA A 786 -28.03 0.37 -3.57
N CYS A 787 -28.57 -0.83 -3.32
CA CYS A 787 -28.78 -1.34 -1.97
C CYS A 787 -27.47 -1.49 -1.18
N ARG A 788 -26.40 -1.98 -1.83
CA ARG A 788 -25.06 -2.06 -1.23
C ARG A 788 -24.48 -0.70 -0.89
N GLY A 789 -24.64 0.28 -1.78
CA GLY A 789 -24.24 1.67 -1.55
C GLY A 789 -24.88 2.25 -0.28
N ILE A 790 -26.20 2.08 -0.13
CA ILE A 790 -26.92 2.48 1.09
C ILE A 790 -26.43 1.70 2.31
N GLY A 791 -26.33 0.37 2.21
CA GLY A 791 -25.86 -0.48 3.29
C GLY A 791 -24.48 -0.08 3.80
N ARG A 792 -23.56 0.28 2.90
CA ARG A 792 -22.22 0.77 3.22
C ARG A 792 -22.23 2.10 3.96
N LEU A 793 -23.10 3.04 3.58
CA LEU A 793 -23.21 4.34 4.27
C LEU A 793 -23.68 4.18 5.72
N LEU A 794 -24.54 3.20 5.98
CA LEU A 794 -25.19 2.98 7.26
C LEU A 794 -24.46 1.97 8.16
N GLU A 795 -23.45 1.26 7.65
CA GLU A 795 -22.85 0.09 8.31
C GLU A 795 -22.26 0.38 9.70
N VAL A 796 -21.86 1.63 9.96
CA VAL A 796 -21.30 2.07 11.24
C VAL A 796 -22.35 2.73 12.13
N SER A 797 -23.18 3.61 11.60
CA SER A 797 -24.12 4.43 12.37
C SER A 797 -25.44 3.71 12.68
N LEU A 798 -25.96 2.95 11.73
CA LEU A 798 -27.27 2.29 11.79
C LEU A 798 -27.19 0.85 11.27
N PRO A 799 -26.48 -0.05 11.98
CA PRO A 799 -26.16 -1.39 11.46
C PRO A 799 -27.39 -2.27 11.20
N HIS A 800 -28.49 -2.08 11.93
CA HIS A 800 -29.75 -2.79 11.68
C HIS A 800 -30.40 -2.36 10.36
N GLU A 801 -30.37 -1.07 10.04
CA GLU A 801 -30.88 -0.55 8.76
C GLU A 801 -29.97 -0.97 7.61
N ALA A 802 -28.65 -0.91 7.82
CA ALA A 802 -27.67 -1.42 6.86
C ALA A 802 -27.93 -2.89 6.51
N LEU A 803 -28.20 -3.73 7.52
CA LEU A 803 -28.53 -5.14 7.30
C LEU A 803 -29.77 -5.31 6.41
N ALA A 804 -30.85 -4.58 6.68
CA ALA A 804 -32.07 -4.66 5.89
C ALA A 804 -31.83 -4.32 4.41
N TRP A 805 -31.04 -3.27 4.14
CA TRP A 805 -30.66 -2.88 2.78
C TRP A 805 -29.80 -3.92 2.08
N LEU A 806 -28.79 -4.46 2.76
CA LEU A 806 -27.91 -5.47 2.17
C LEU A 806 -28.64 -6.79 1.87
N VAL A 807 -29.54 -7.22 2.76
CA VAL A 807 -30.39 -8.42 2.55
C VAL A 807 -31.32 -8.21 1.36
N ARG A 808 -31.92 -7.01 1.24
CA ARG A 808 -32.70 -6.65 0.05
C ARG A 808 -31.85 -6.76 -1.22
N GLY A 809 -30.65 -6.18 -1.21
CA GLY A 809 -29.73 -6.24 -2.35
C GLY A 809 -29.37 -7.67 -2.77
N GLN A 810 -29.13 -8.55 -1.80
CA GLN A 810 -28.85 -9.97 -2.05
C GLN A 810 -30.06 -10.69 -2.67
N ALA A 811 -31.27 -10.44 -2.16
CA ALA A 811 -32.50 -11.02 -2.69
C ALA A 811 -32.79 -10.55 -4.13
N GLU A 812 -32.56 -9.28 -4.43
CA GLU A 812 -32.71 -8.69 -5.78
C GLU A 812 -31.72 -9.30 -6.77
N LEU A 813 -30.46 -9.50 -6.37
CA LEU A 813 -29.41 -10.00 -7.23
C LEU A 813 -29.69 -11.43 -7.72
N GLY A 814 -30.19 -12.30 -6.84
CA GLY A 814 -30.57 -13.68 -7.17
C GLY A 814 -29.44 -14.52 -7.79
N GLY A 815 -28.18 -14.21 -7.48
CA GLY A 815 -27.00 -14.93 -7.99
C GLY A 815 -26.63 -14.65 -9.46
N VAL A 816 -27.14 -13.56 -10.05
CA VAL A 816 -26.88 -13.21 -11.46
C VAL A 816 -25.43 -12.76 -11.70
N ASP A 817 -24.77 -12.17 -10.70
CA ASP A 817 -23.38 -11.69 -10.79
C ASP A 817 -22.59 -12.14 -9.56
N ALA A 818 -21.62 -13.04 -9.76
CA ALA A 818 -20.83 -13.62 -8.68
C ALA A 818 -19.92 -12.59 -7.98
N GLY A 819 -19.45 -11.56 -8.70
CA GLY A 819 -18.60 -10.52 -8.14
C GLY A 819 -19.39 -9.61 -7.20
N GLU A 820 -20.56 -9.15 -7.64
CA GLU A 820 -21.47 -8.34 -6.83
C GLU A 820 -22.02 -9.15 -5.64
N GLU A 821 -22.32 -10.44 -5.83
CA GLU A 821 -22.77 -11.33 -4.74
C GLU A 821 -21.67 -11.50 -3.68
N ALA A 822 -20.40 -11.69 -4.10
CA ALA A 822 -19.28 -11.78 -3.18
C ALA A 822 -19.11 -10.50 -2.35
N GLU A 823 -19.25 -9.33 -2.97
CA GLU A 823 -19.10 -8.05 -2.28
C GLU A 823 -20.25 -7.79 -1.30
N LEU A 824 -21.49 -8.09 -1.69
CA LEU A 824 -22.66 -8.05 -0.81
C LEU A 824 -22.48 -8.99 0.40
N CYS A 825 -22.06 -10.23 0.16
CA CYS A 825 -21.83 -11.21 1.22
C CYS A 825 -20.73 -10.75 2.18
N ASN A 826 -19.65 -10.14 1.68
CA ASN A 826 -18.61 -9.57 2.53
C ASN A 826 -19.14 -8.42 3.42
N LYS A 827 -19.97 -7.55 2.85
CA LYS A 827 -20.61 -6.45 3.61
C LYS A 827 -21.63 -6.94 4.62
N LEU A 828 -22.46 -7.92 4.26
CA LEU A 828 -23.37 -8.61 5.18
C LEU A 828 -22.60 -9.22 6.34
N GLY A 829 -21.49 -9.92 6.06
CA GLY A 829 -20.62 -10.48 7.08
C GLY A 829 -20.13 -9.44 8.09
N GLY A 830 -19.60 -8.32 7.60
CA GLY A 830 -19.14 -7.21 8.46
C GLY A 830 -20.25 -6.58 9.30
N VAL A 831 -21.45 -6.37 8.75
CA VAL A 831 -22.59 -5.83 9.50
C VAL A 831 -23.10 -6.83 10.54
N GLN A 832 -23.18 -8.12 10.21
CA GLN A 832 -23.59 -9.15 11.15
C GLN A 832 -22.62 -9.27 12.33
N MET A 833 -21.31 -9.10 12.10
CA MET A 833 -20.33 -9.01 13.18
C MET A 833 -20.62 -7.86 14.14
N ARG A 834 -20.92 -6.66 13.62
CA ARG A 834 -21.26 -5.49 14.44
C ARG A 834 -22.53 -5.70 15.26
N LEU A 835 -23.45 -6.50 14.75
CA LEU A 835 -24.69 -6.89 15.44
C LEU A 835 -24.50 -8.06 16.41
N GLY A 836 -23.29 -8.63 16.51
CA GLY A 836 -23.01 -9.78 17.38
C GLY A 836 -23.45 -11.14 16.81
N ASN A 837 -23.98 -11.19 15.59
CA ASN A 837 -24.45 -12.41 14.93
C ASN A 837 -23.30 -13.17 14.25
N LEU A 838 -22.33 -13.63 15.05
CA LEU A 838 -21.06 -14.17 14.56
C LEU A 838 -21.21 -15.44 13.70
N ALA A 839 -22.23 -16.26 13.96
CA ALA A 839 -22.53 -17.43 13.13
C ALA A 839 -23.02 -17.02 11.74
N GLU A 840 -23.85 -15.99 11.65
CA GLU A 840 -24.32 -15.48 10.37
C GLU A 840 -23.22 -14.81 9.58
N ALA A 841 -22.37 -14.06 10.28
CA ALA A 841 -21.20 -13.45 9.68
C ALA A 841 -20.30 -14.50 9.00
N GLU A 842 -20.03 -15.62 9.67
CA GLU A 842 -19.24 -16.71 9.10
C GLU A 842 -19.86 -17.26 7.81
N ARG A 843 -21.17 -17.58 7.83
CA ARG A 843 -21.88 -18.08 6.65
C ARG A 843 -21.78 -17.13 5.46
N MET A 844 -21.93 -15.83 5.70
CA MET A 844 -21.85 -14.82 4.64
C MET A 844 -20.41 -14.67 4.12
N LEU A 845 -19.40 -14.67 4.97
CA LEU A 845 -18.01 -14.54 4.54
C LEU A 845 -17.49 -15.78 3.82
N GLU A 846 -17.88 -16.99 4.25
CA GLU A 846 -17.57 -18.23 3.53
C GLU A 846 -18.19 -18.20 2.12
N ARG A 847 -19.45 -17.76 2.01
CA ARG A 847 -20.09 -17.57 0.70
C ARG A 847 -19.36 -16.54 -0.17
N ALA A 848 -18.92 -15.43 0.41
CA ALA A 848 -18.11 -14.45 -0.31
C ALA A 848 -16.79 -15.07 -0.82
N GLN A 849 -16.16 -15.93 -0.01
CA GLN A 849 -14.91 -16.60 -0.37
C GLN A 849 -15.09 -17.57 -1.54
N GLU A 850 -16.18 -18.35 -1.56
CA GLU A 850 -16.52 -19.30 -2.64
C GLU A 850 -16.71 -18.61 -3.99
N LEU A 851 -17.30 -17.42 -3.98
CA LEU A 851 -17.66 -16.67 -5.18
C LEU A 851 -16.50 -15.85 -5.76
N MET A 852 -15.46 -15.59 -4.97
CA MET A 852 -14.37 -14.72 -5.40
C MET A 852 -13.43 -15.40 -6.42
N PRO A 853 -13.11 -14.71 -7.53
CA PRO A 853 -12.16 -15.24 -8.52
C PRO A 853 -10.77 -15.49 -7.90
N PRO A 854 -10.02 -16.51 -8.37
CA PRO A 854 -8.66 -16.78 -7.89
C PRO A 854 -7.70 -15.63 -8.21
N GLY A 855 -6.61 -15.52 -7.45
CA GLY A 855 -5.64 -14.43 -7.56
C GLY A 855 -5.76 -13.33 -6.48
N PRO A 856 -4.77 -12.42 -6.40
CA PRO A 856 -4.80 -11.30 -5.47
C PRO A 856 -5.82 -10.26 -5.93
N SER A 857 -6.72 -9.84 -5.03
CA SER A 857 -7.65 -8.74 -5.26
C SER A 857 -7.94 -8.04 -3.94
N GLN A 858 -8.31 -6.77 -4.01
CA GLN A 858 -8.70 -6.03 -2.80
C GLN A 858 -9.98 -6.56 -2.18
N LEU A 859 -10.93 -7.03 -2.99
CA LEU A 859 -12.12 -7.71 -2.48
C LEU A 859 -11.71 -8.87 -1.57
N ARG A 860 -10.68 -9.62 -1.96
CA ARG A 860 -10.12 -10.71 -1.15
C ARG A 860 -9.35 -10.20 0.07
N ILE A 861 -8.55 -9.14 -0.03
CA ILE A 861 -7.94 -8.50 1.15
C ILE A 861 -9.02 -8.10 2.17
N ASN A 862 -10.09 -7.47 1.70
CA ASN A 862 -11.20 -7.02 2.55
C ASN A 862 -11.87 -8.19 3.25
N LEU A 863 -12.11 -9.27 2.50
CA LEU A 863 -12.65 -10.51 3.03
C LEU A 863 -11.72 -11.16 4.05
N LEU A 864 -10.43 -11.28 3.76
CA LEU A 864 -9.43 -11.86 4.65
C LEU A 864 -9.28 -11.06 5.94
N HIS A 865 -9.32 -9.73 5.84
CA HIS A 865 -9.36 -8.86 7.01
C HIS A 865 -10.62 -9.13 7.87
N THR A 866 -11.80 -9.16 7.25
CA THR A 866 -13.06 -9.40 7.98
C THR A 866 -13.13 -10.83 8.56
N LEU A 867 -12.68 -11.85 7.83
CA LEU A 867 -12.54 -13.23 8.33
C LEU A 867 -11.55 -13.33 9.48
N GLY A 868 -10.40 -12.64 9.36
CA GLY A 868 -9.41 -12.53 10.43
C GLY A 868 -10.04 -11.99 11.71
N THR A 869 -10.67 -10.82 11.63
CA THR A 869 -11.38 -10.21 12.75
C THR A 869 -12.48 -11.12 13.30
N LEU A 870 -13.31 -11.74 12.45
CA LEU A 870 -14.38 -12.64 12.89
C LEU A 870 -13.86 -13.77 13.75
N HIS A 871 -12.85 -14.49 13.27
CA HIS A 871 -12.32 -15.64 13.99
C HIS A 871 -11.60 -15.23 15.28
N SER A 872 -10.90 -14.10 15.29
CA SER A 872 -10.31 -13.55 16.51
C SER A 872 -11.38 -13.15 17.53
N THR A 873 -12.46 -12.48 17.12
CA THR A 873 -13.59 -12.15 18.00
C THR A 873 -14.30 -13.38 18.57
N ARG A 874 -14.33 -14.50 17.83
CA ARG A 874 -14.91 -15.78 18.29
C ARG A 874 -14.00 -16.62 19.18
N GLY A 875 -12.79 -16.14 19.50
CA GLY A 875 -11.79 -16.89 20.26
C GLY A 875 -10.99 -17.91 19.42
N ALA A 876 -11.30 -18.07 18.14
CA ALA A 876 -10.51 -18.88 17.20
C ALA A 876 -9.28 -18.11 16.68
N ILE A 877 -8.51 -17.53 17.59
CA ILE A 877 -7.45 -16.54 17.31
C ILE A 877 -6.42 -17.08 16.32
N GLN A 878 -6.01 -18.35 16.43
CA GLN A 878 -5.07 -18.96 15.46
C GLN A 878 -5.58 -18.91 14.02
N ARG A 879 -6.87 -19.22 13.80
CA ARG A 879 -7.50 -19.17 12.49
C ARG A 879 -7.63 -17.72 12.00
N GLY A 880 -7.92 -16.78 12.91
CA GLY A 880 -7.91 -15.35 12.62
C GLY A 880 -6.54 -14.87 12.13
N MET A 881 -5.48 -15.25 12.83
CA MET A 881 -4.09 -14.94 12.46
C MET A 881 -3.69 -15.54 11.11
N GLU A 882 -4.19 -16.73 10.74
CA GLU A 882 -3.95 -17.32 9.42
C GLU A 882 -4.54 -16.47 8.29
N TYR A 883 -5.81 -16.05 8.41
CA TYR A 883 -6.43 -15.17 7.42
C TYR A 883 -5.74 -13.80 7.37
N THR A 884 -5.40 -13.23 8.53
CA THR A 884 -4.69 -11.95 8.60
C THR A 884 -3.33 -12.02 7.91
N ARG A 885 -2.55 -13.10 8.10
CA ARG A 885 -1.29 -13.29 7.37
C ARG A 885 -1.48 -13.43 5.87
N GLN A 886 -2.47 -14.20 5.43
CA GLN A 886 -2.79 -14.31 4.00
C GLN A 886 -3.13 -12.94 3.40
N GLY A 887 -3.89 -12.13 4.14
CA GLY A 887 -4.24 -10.78 3.72
C GLY A 887 -3.04 -9.84 3.68
N ILE A 888 -2.12 -9.90 4.66
CA ILE A 888 -0.86 -9.14 4.64
C ILE A 888 -0.02 -9.52 3.41
N THR A 889 0.15 -10.80 3.11
CA THR A 889 0.87 -11.25 1.92
C THR A 889 0.21 -10.74 0.63
N MET A 890 -1.12 -10.71 0.56
CA MET A 890 -1.83 -10.12 -0.57
C MET A 890 -1.68 -8.59 -0.61
N CYS A 891 -1.68 -7.91 0.53
CA CYS A 891 -1.39 -6.48 0.62
C CYS A 891 0.04 -6.20 0.13
N GLU A 892 1.01 -7.06 0.40
CA GLU A 892 2.38 -6.92 -0.11
C GLU A 892 2.42 -7.11 -1.63
N GLN A 893 1.76 -8.15 -2.16
CA GLN A 893 1.63 -8.39 -3.61
C GLN A 893 0.93 -7.25 -4.35
N LEU A 894 -0.08 -6.65 -3.72
CA LEU A 894 -0.82 -5.51 -4.26
C LEU A 894 -0.24 -4.19 -3.78
N HIS A 895 0.85 -4.18 -3.01
CA HIS A 895 1.49 -3.00 -2.43
C HIS A 895 0.53 -2.05 -1.64
N ASP A 896 -0.52 -2.59 -1.01
CA ASP A 896 -1.46 -1.83 -0.16
C ASP A 896 -0.90 -1.62 1.25
N SER A 897 0.00 -0.65 1.39
CA SER A 897 0.65 -0.29 2.67
C SER A 897 -0.32 0.14 3.78
N VAL A 898 -1.45 0.77 3.42
CA VAL A 898 -2.45 1.20 4.40
C VAL A 898 -3.12 -0.01 5.03
N ARG A 899 -3.56 -0.97 4.21
CA ARG A 899 -4.18 -2.19 4.74
C ARG A 899 -3.18 -3.13 5.35
N ALA A 900 -1.97 -3.23 4.82
CA ALA A 900 -0.90 -3.99 5.45
C ALA A 900 -0.69 -3.52 6.91
N GLY A 901 -0.60 -2.21 7.12
CA GLY A 901 -0.47 -1.62 8.46
C GLY A 901 -1.66 -1.94 9.38
N GLN A 902 -2.89 -1.82 8.90
CA GLN A 902 -4.09 -2.18 9.68
C GLN A 902 -4.13 -3.66 10.05
N MET A 903 -3.81 -4.54 9.10
CA MET A 903 -3.80 -5.99 9.32
C MET A 903 -2.66 -6.41 10.27
N LEU A 904 -1.50 -5.76 10.19
CA LEU A 904 -0.39 -5.95 11.13
C LEU A 904 -0.76 -5.50 12.54
N ALA A 905 -1.50 -4.39 12.69
CA ALA A 905 -1.98 -3.95 14.00
C ALA A 905 -2.91 -5.00 14.65
N ASN A 906 -3.81 -5.61 13.86
CA ASN A 906 -4.66 -6.70 14.32
C ASN A 906 -3.87 -7.98 14.62
N LEU A 907 -2.91 -8.35 13.76
CA LEU A 907 -2.07 -9.54 13.96
C LEU A 907 -1.22 -9.41 15.24
N GLY A 908 -0.69 -8.22 15.49
CA GLY A 908 0.08 -7.94 16.69
C GLY A 908 -0.77 -8.07 17.95
N PHE A 909 -2.01 -7.57 17.93
CA PHE A 909 -2.95 -7.77 19.02
C PHE A 909 -3.27 -9.26 19.24
N ASP A 910 -3.58 -10.01 18.19
CA ASP A 910 -3.88 -11.45 18.28
C ASP A 910 -2.69 -12.26 18.82
N ARG A 911 -1.46 -11.92 18.42
CA ARG A 911 -0.23 -12.52 18.98
C ARG A 911 -0.09 -12.24 20.47
N LEU A 912 -0.41 -11.03 20.89
CA LEU A 912 -0.35 -10.64 22.30
C LEU A 912 -1.31 -11.47 23.16
N MET A 913 -2.51 -11.74 22.66
CA MET A 913 -3.51 -12.60 23.31
C MET A 913 -3.02 -14.06 23.43
N MET A 914 -2.34 -14.56 22.40
CA MET A 914 -1.72 -15.89 22.41
C MET A 914 -0.43 -15.98 23.25
N GLY A 915 0.02 -14.88 23.84
CA GLY A 915 1.25 -14.81 24.65
C GLY A 915 2.55 -14.62 23.85
N ASP A 916 2.48 -14.40 22.53
CA ASP A 916 3.65 -14.10 21.69
C ASP A 916 3.99 -12.60 21.75
N ILE A 917 4.52 -12.16 22.90
CA ILE A 917 4.87 -10.75 23.15
C ILE A 917 5.89 -10.23 22.13
N THR A 918 6.92 -11.02 21.81
CA THR A 918 7.98 -10.62 20.87
C THR A 918 7.44 -10.48 19.44
N GLY A 919 6.60 -11.42 19.00
CA GLY A 919 5.94 -11.34 17.70
C GLY A 919 4.93 -10.20 17.63
N ALA A 920 4.21 -9.92 18.72
CA ALA A 920 3.28 -8.79 18.82
C ALA A 920 3.99 -7.44 18.70
N HIS A 921 5.09 -7.26 19.43
CA HIS A 921 5.95 -6.07 19.34
C HIS A 921 6.40 -5.85 17.89
N ARG A 922 6.98 -6.87 17.26
CA ARG A 922 7.49 -6.78 15.88
C ARG A 922 6.42 -6.30 14.88
N ASP A 923 5.24 -6.94 14.90
CA ASP A 923 4.17 -6.60 13.95
C ASP A 923 3.63 -5.18 14.19
N LEU A 924 3.53 -4.75 15.46
CA LEU A 924 3.04 -3.42 15.81
C LEU A 924 4.06 -2.31 15.48
N GLU A 925 5.36 -2.56 15.63
CA GLU A 925 6.40 -1.64 15.14
C GLU A 925 6.35 -1.51 13.62
N GLN A 926 6.11 -2.61 12.90
CA GLN A 926 5.94 -2.58 11.46
C GLN A 926 4.65 -1.83 11.07
N ALA A 927 3.55 -2.01 11.81
CA ALA A 927 2.32 -1.25 11.62
C ALA A 927 2.53 0.25 11.86
N LEU A 928 3.28 0.63 12.91
CA LEU A 928 3.65 2.02 13.19
C LEU A 928 4.53 2.61 12.09
N THR A 929 5.47 1.82 11.57
CA THR A 929 6.31 2.18 10.42
C THR A 929 5.44 2.47 9.20
N TYR A 930 4.47 1.60 8.88
CA TYR A 930 3.51 1.86 7.81
C TYR A 930 2.67 3.11 8.07
N ALA A 931 2.21 3.32 9.31
CA ALA A 931 1.45 4.50 9.69
C ALA A 931 2.25 5.79 9.43
N HIS A 932 3.52 5.83 9.82
CA HIS A 932 4.41 6.97 9.56
C HIS A 932 4.75 7.12 8.08
N GLN A 933 4.96 6.00 7.38
CA GLN A 933 5.20 5.99 5.94
C GLN A 933 4.03 6.59 5.18
N VAL A 934 2.78 6.24 5.54
CA VAL A 934 1.56 6.66 4.85
C VAL A 934 0.83 7.83 5.53
N GLY A 935 1.46 8.51 6.50
CA GLY A 935 0.85 9.63 7.24
C GLY A 935 -0.47 9.30 7.96
N ASN A 936 -0.73 8.02 8.26
CA ASN A 936 -1.98 7.58 8.86
C ASN A 936 -1.97 7.74 10.38
N ARG A 937 -2.33 8.94 10.84
CA ARG A 937 -2.38 9.29 12.27
C ARG A 937 -3.37 8.44 13.08
N GLN A 938 -4.44 7.92 12.46
CA GLN A 938 -5.36 7.01 13.14
C GLN A 938 -4.71 5.65 13.43
N LEU A 939 -4.03 5.08 12.44
CA LEU A 939 -3.30 3.83 12.61
C LEU A 939 -2.14 4.00 13.61
N GLU A 940 -1.45 5.15 13.57
CA GLU A 940 -0.42 5.51 14.54
C GLU A 940 -0.95 5.48 15.97
N ALA A 941 -2.10 6.12 16.23
CA ALA A 941 -2.73 6.13 17.55
C ALA A 941 -3.02 4.69 18.04
N MET A 942 -3.59 3.86 17.17
CA MET A 942 -3.91 2.47 17.49
C MET A 942 -2.66 1.62 17.74
N ALA A 943 -1.62 1.77 16.92
CA ALA A 943 -0.36 1.04 17.08
C ALA A 943 0.35 1.42 18.39
N LEU A 944 0.37 2.70 18.75
CA LEU A 944 0.95 3.19 20.01
C LEU A 944 0.20 2.65 21.23
N ILE A 945 -1.14 2.65 21.22
CA ILE A 945 -1.96 2.08 22.29
C ILE A 945 -1.65 0.58 22.47
N ASN A 946 -1.60 -0.17 21.36
CA ASN A 946 -1.31 -1.60 21.40
C ASN A 946 0.13 -1.89 21.84
N LEU A 947 1.13 -1.10 21.42
CA LEU A 947 2.51 -1.20 21.91
C LEU A 947 2.60 -0.90 23.42
N GLY A 948 1.80 0.05 23.91
CA GLY A 948 1.65 0.31 25.34
C GLY A 948 1.16 -0.93 26.10
N LEU A 949 0.18 -1.66 25.54
CA LEU A 949 -0.31 -2.91 26.11
C LEU A 949 0.73 -4.04 26.06
N VAL A 950 1.51 -4.14 24.97
CA VAL A 950 2.64 -5.08 24.86
C VAL A 950 3.66 -4.81 25.96
N ALA A 951 4.08 -3.55 26.13
CA ALA A 951 5.02 -3.14 27.18
C ALA A 951 4.48 -3.41 28.59
N LEU A 952 3.18 -3.19 28.81
CA LEU A 952 2.51 -3.51 30.07
C LEU A 952 2.58 -5.00 30.40
N ARG A 953 2.29 -5.89 29.44
CA ARG A 953 2.39 -7.35 29.63
C ARG A 953 3.84 -7.83 29.77
N ALA A 954 4.80 -7.15 29.13
CA ALA A 954 6.22 -7.41 29.29
C ALA A 954 6.79 -6.92 30.65
N GLY A 955 6.03 -6.11 31.40
CA GLY A 955 6.44 -5.53 32.68
C GLY A 955 7.32 -4.28 32.57
N ASP A 956 7.43 -3.69 31.37
CA ASP A 956 8.10 -2.40 31.16
C ASP A 956 7.10 -1.25 31.35
N TYR A 957 6.86 -0.91 32.60
CA TYR A 957 5.87 0.12 32.98
C TYR A 957 6.24 1.53 32.52
N ALA A 958 7.52 1.80 32.26
CA ALA A 958 7.96 3.11 31.78
C ALA A 958 7.60 3.26 30.30
N LEU A 959 7.97 2.28 29.47
CA LEU A 959 7.62 2.25 28.06
C LEU A 959 6.09 2.19 27.86
N ALA A 960 5.39 1.39 28.68
CA ALA A 960 3.93 1.32 28.66
C ALA A 960 3.27 2.67 28.90
N ALA A 961 3.76 3.46 29.85
CA ALA A 961 3.24 4.79 30.15
C ALA A 961 3.43 5.74 28.96
N THR A 962 4.63 5.79 28.38
CA THR A 962 4.95 6.67 27.25
C THR A 962 4.07 6.37 26.05
N MET A 963 4.06 5.11 25.59
CA MET A 963 3.33 4.70 24.38
C MET A 963 1.81 4.89 24.54
N THR A 964 1.26 4.53 25.71
CA THR A 964 -0.18 4.67 25.98
C THR A 964 -0.59 6.14 26.03
N LEU A 965 0.18 7.02 26.67
CA LEU A 965 -0.14 8.45 26.75
C LEU A 965 -0.04 9.15 25.40
N ASP A 966 0.98 8.85 24.60
CA ASP A 966 1.11 9.39 23.25
C ASP A 966 -0.04 8.95 22.34
N GLY A 967 -0.43 7.67 22.44
CA GLY A 967 -1.59 7.12 21.74
C GLY A 967 -2.93 7.75 22.15
N ILE A 968 -3.18 7.93 23.45
CA ILE A 968 -4.38 8.61 23.98
C ILE A 968 -4.44 10.06 23.49
N ARG A 969 -3.33 10.81 23.57
CA ARG A 969 -3.26 12.20 23.09
C ARG A 969 -3.64 12.29 21.62
N LEU A 970 -3.07 11.40 20.80
CA LEU A 970 -3.35 11.38 19.36
C LEU A 970 -4.80 10.98 19.07
N ALA A 971 -5.34 9.99 19.78
CA ALA A 971 -6.74 9.59 19.66
C ALA A 971 -7.70 10.74 20.03
N HIS A 972 -7.38 11.50 21.09
CA HIS A 972 -8.14 12.66 21.52
C HIS A 972 -8.14 13.79 20.47
N GLU A 973 -6.96 14.15 19.95
CA GLU A 973 -6.82 15.14 18.87
C GLU A 973 -7.66 14.79 17.64
N LEU A 974 -7.74 13.49 17.32
CA LEU A 974 -8.47 12.95 16.17
C LEU A 974 -9.95 12.64 16.47
N ARG A 975 -10.43 12.87 17.70
CA ARG A 975 -11.79 12.51 18.17
C ARG A 975 -12.13 11.03 17.97
N LEU A 976 -11.14 10.15 18.16
CA LEU A 976 -11.29 8.70 18.06
C LEU A 976 -11.70 8.10 19.42
N HIS A 977 -12.92 8.37 19.86
CA HIS A 977 -13.39 8.03 21.22
C HIS A 977 -13.22 6.56 21.60
N ILE A 978 -13.38 5.61 20.68
CA ILE A 978 -13.18 4.17 20.96
C ILE A 978 -11.71 3.85 21.24
N ALA A 979 -10.79 4.40 20.44
CA ALA A 979 -9.36 4.21 20.64
C ALA A 979 -8.88 4.93 21.92
N GLU A 980 -9.41 6.13 22.18
CA GLU A 980 -9.16 6.88 23.41
C GLU A 980 -9.56 6.06 24.66
N MET A 981 -10.77 5.49 24.66
CA MET A 981 -11.22 4.59 25.74
C MET A 981 -10.31 3.38 25.91
N ALA A 982 -9.92 2.71 24.82
CA ALA A 982 -9.03 1.53 24.88
C ALA A 982 -7.67 1.88 25.50
N GLY A 983 -7.07 3.01 25.11
CA GLY A 983 -5.83 3.49 25.70
C GLY A 983 -5.99 3.81 27.19
N MET A 984 -7.09 4.48 27.57
CA MET A 984 -7.36 4.82 28.98
C MET A 984 -7.58 3.59 29.85
N LEU A 985 -8.24 2.53 29.35
CA LEU A 985 -8.38 1.25 30.05
C LEU A 985 -7.01 0.63 30.36
N GLY A 986 -6.09 0.63 29.38
CA GLY A 986 -4.71 0.19 29.56
C GLY A 986 -3.93 1.06 30.57
N LEU A 987 -4.13 2.38 30.53
CA LEU A 987 -3.51 3.31 31.48
C LEU A 987 -4.00 3.09 32.91
N ALA A 988 -5.29 2.82 33.11
CA ALA A 988 -5.84 2.50 34.42
C ALA A 988 -5.23 1.22 34.99
N ASP A 989 -5.12 0.13 34.20
CA ASP A 989 -4.47 -1.12 34.65
C ASP A 989 -3.00 -0.87 35.02
N LEU A 990 -2.28 -0.09 34.20
CA LEU A 990 -0.90 0.30 34.47
C LEU A 990 -0.78 1.05 35.82
N ARG A 991 -1.65 2.02 36.10
CA ARG A 991 -1.63 2.79 37.35
C ARG A 991 -1.95 1.94 38.57
N ILE A 992 -2.89 1.00 38.46
CA ILE A 992 -3.17 0.03 39.52
C ILE A 992 -1.92 -0.82 39.82
N ARG A 993 -1.26 -1.36 38.80
CA ARG A 993 -0.04 -2.18 38.96
C ARG A 993 1.15 -1.40 39.55
N GLN A 994 1.22 -0.10 39.30
CA GLN A 994 2.23 0.80 39.90
C GLN A 994 1.89 1.22 41.34
N GLY A 995 0.69 0.92 41.85
CA GLY A 995 0.22 1.39 43.15
C GLY A 995 -0.22 2.86 43.18
N LEU A 996 -0.38 3.50 42.01
CA LEU A 996 -0.82 4.89 41.87
C LEU A 996 -2.35 4.95 41.87
N LEU A 997 -2.96 4.54 43.00
CA LEU A 997 -4.40 4.26 43.10
C LEU A 997 -5.29 5.49 42.87
N ASN A 998 -4.83 6.68 43.28
CA ASN A 998 -5.58 7.93 43.05
C ASN A 998 -5.60 8.32 41.56
N GLU A 999 -4.49 8.10 40.83
CA GLU A 999 -4.45 8.34 39.39
C GLU A 999 -5.32 7.31 38.65
N ALA A 1000 -5.28 6.05 39.06
CA ALA A 1000 -6.15 5.01 38.51
C ALA A 1000 -7.64 5.35 38.67
N GLU A 1001 -8.06 5.83 39.84
CA GLU A 1001 -9.44 6.28 40.08
C GLU A 1001 -9.83 7.43 39.14
N GLN A 1002 -8.95 8.42 38.97
CA GLN A 1002 -9.20 9.55 38.05
C GLN A 1002 -9.38 9.10 36.60
N VAL A 1003 -8.54 8.15 36.14
CA VAL A 1003 -8.64 7.59 34.80
C VAL A 1003 -9.96 6.81 34.64
N ILE A 1004 -10.33 5.97 35.61
CA ILE A 1004 -11.60 5.22 35.58
C ILE A 1004 -12.81 6.17 35.50
N VAL A 1005 -12.84 7.21 36.33
CA VAL A 1005 -13.91 8.24 36.30
C VAL A 1005 -13.98 8.94 34.94
N ALA A 1006 -12.84 9.22 34.32
CA ALA A 1006 -12.79 9.84 33.00
C ALA A 1006 -13.33 8.90 31.91
N ILE A 1007 -13.04 7.59 31.99
CA ILE A 1007 -13.62 6.58 31.08
C ILE A 1007 -15.14 6.51 31.24
N GLU A 1008 -15.66 6.51 32.48
CA GLU A 1008 -17.10 6.49 32.77
C GLU A 1008 -17.82 7.73 32.20
N GLY A 1009 -17.17 8.90 32.28
CA GLY A 1009 -17.64 10.12 31.65
C GLY A 1009 -17.73 9.98 30.12
N LEU A 1010 -16.70 9.40 29.50
CA LEU A 1010 -16.66 9.18 28.05
C LEU A 1010 -17.72 8.17 27.59
N VAL A 1011 -17.91 7.07 28.32
CA VAL A 1011 -18.99 6.09 28.05
C VAL A 1011 -20.38 6.73 28.11
N THR A 1012 -20.59 7.64 29.06
CA THR A 1012 -21.86 8.35 29.21
C THR A 1012 -22.13 9.28 28.03
N THR A 1013 -21.10 9.97 27.51
CA THR A 1013 -21.25 10.88 26.36
C THR A 1013 -21.37 10.15 25.03
N THR A 1014 -20.72 9.00 24.87
CA THR A 1014 -20.75 8.19 23.64
C THR A 1014 -21.87 7.15 23.59
N ASN A 1015 -22.54 6.89 24.72
CA ASN A 1015 -23.55 5.85 24.88
C ASN A 1015 -23.04 4.44 24.48
N THR A 1016 -21.75 4.16 24.70
CA THR A 1016 -21.12 2.87 24.36
C THR A 1016 -21.16 1.90 25.53
N THR A 1017 -21.92 0.81 25.41
CA THR A 1017 -22.09 -0.18 26.49
C THR A 1017 -21.03 -1.29 26.51
N THR A 1018 -20.23 -1.42 25.45
CA THR A 1018 -19.28 -2.53 25.25
C THR A 1018 -18.13 -2.56 26.26
N ALA A 1019 -17.75 -1.42 26.83
CA ALA A 1019 -16.64 -1.32 27.79
C ALA A 1019 -17.08 -1.52 29.27
N LEU A 1020 -18.38 -1.65 29.56
CA LEU A 1020 -18.90 -1.63 30.92
C LEU A 1020 -18.37 -2.78 31.80
N ALA A 1021 -18.28 -4.00 31.25
CA ALA A 1021 -17.76 -5.14 31.99
C ALA A 1021 -16.27 -4.94 32.36
N GLU A 1022 -15.49 -4.39 31.45
CA GLU A 1022 -14.06 -4.14 31.64
C GLU A 1022 -13.79 -3.02 32.66
N ILE A 1023 -14.58 -1.94 32.62
CA ILE A 1023 -14.53 -0.86 33.62
C ILE A 1023 -14.86 -1.40 35.01
N ALA A 1024 -15.92 -2.20 35.14
CA ALA A 1024 -16.29 -2.83 36.41
C ALA A 1024 -15.18 -3.75 36.93
N ARG A 1025 -14.51 -4.50 36.05
CA ARG A 1025 -13.35 -5.33 36.39
C ARG A 1025 -12.16 -4.49 36.90
N LEU A 1026 -11.84 -3.38 36.26
CA LEU A 1026 -10.78 -2.46 36.71
C LEU A 1026 -11.11 -1.84 38.08
N ARG A 1027 -12.37 -1.46 38.31
CA ARG A 1027 -12.82 -0.93 39.59
C ARG A 1027 -12.75 -1.98 40.70
N ALA A 1028 -13.07 -3.24 40.41
CA ALA A 1028 -12.85 -4.35 41.35
C ALA A 1028 -11.34 -4.55 41.67
N ASN A 1029 -10.46 -4.49 40.67
CA ASN A 1029 -9.01 -4.54 40.88
C ASN A 1029 -8.50 -3.40 41.76
N LEU A 1030 -8.98 -2.17 41.54
CA LEU A 1030 -8.64 -1.01 42.35
C LEU A 1030 -9.08 -1.19 43.82
N LEU A 1031 -10.31 -1.67 44.05
CA LEU A 1031 -10.81 -1.96 45.39
C LEU A 1031 -9.99 -3.06 46.11
N LEU A 1032 -9.52 -4.08 45.38
CA LEU A 1032 -8.59 -5.06 45.95
C LEU A 1032 -7.25 -4.44 46.33
N ALA A 1033 -6.69 -3.57 45.48
CA ALA A 1033 -5.45 -2.85 45.77
C ALA A 1033 -5.60 -1.90 46.98
N GLN A 1034 -6.82 -1.40 47.24
CA GLN A 1034 -7.18 -0.61 48.43
C GLN A 1034 -7.51 -1.48 49.67
N ALA A 1035 -7.32 -2.80 49.59
CA ALA A 1035 -7.65 -3.76 50.66
C ALA A 1035 -9.14 -3.76 51.08
N GLN A 1036 -10.06 -3.61 50.11
CA GLN A 1036 -11.51 -3.67 50.32
C GLN A 1036 -12.13 -4.91 49.65
N PRO A 1037 -11.87 -6.13 50.17
CA PRO A 1037 -12.17 -7.37 49.45
C PRO A 1037 -13.68 -7.67 49.28
N LEU A 1038 -14.54 -7.23 50.21
CA LEU A 1038 -15.98 -7.42 50.10
C LEU A 1038 -16.60 -6.51 49.02
N ALA A 1039 -16.23 -5.22 49.01
CA ALA A 1039 -16.66 -4.29 47.97
C ALA A 1039 -16.15 -4.72 46.60
N ALA A 1040 -14.88 -5.15 46.52
CA ALA A 1040 -14.32 -5.71 45.30
C ALA A 1040 -15.06 -6.94 44.79
N LEU A 1041 -15.54 -7.82 45.70
CA LEU A 1041 -16.31 -9.00 45.34
C LEU A 1041 -17.68 -8.63 44.74
N ASP A 1042 -18.36 -7.65 45.32
CA ASP A 1042 -19.65 -7.17 44.79
C ASP A 1042 -19.47 -6.56 43.39
N THR A 1043 -18.45 -5.72 43.21
CA THR A 1043 -18.11 -5.14 41.89
C THR A 1043 -17.66 -6.20 40.88
N ALA A 1044 -16.88 -7.21 41.30
CA ALA A 1044 -16.44 -8.30 40.44
C ALA A 1044 -17.61 -9.18 39.96
N ASN A 1045 -18.60 -9.44 40.81
CA ASN A 1045 -19.82 -10.16 40.42
C ASN A 1045 -20.68 -9.33 39.46
N HIS A 1046 -20.72 -8.00 39.62
CA HIS A 1046 -21.37 -7.13 38.66
C HIS A 1046 -20.68 -7.17 37.29
N ALA A 1047 -19.35 -7.15 37.24
CA ALA A 1047 -18.59 -7.31 36.00
C ALA A 1047 -18.90 -8.65 35.30
N LEU A 1048 -19.01 -9.74 36.07
CA LEU A 1048 -19.38 -11.06 35.55
C LEU A 1048 -20.80 -11.08 34.97
N ALA A 1049 -21.76 -10.42 35.63
CA ALA A 1049 -23.13 -10.30 35.14
C ALA A 1049 -23.18 -9.55 33.80
N LEU A 1050 -22.49 -8.41 33.70
CA LEU A 1050 -22.39 -7.62 32.47
C LEU A 1050 -21.74 -8.43 31.34
N ALA A 1051 -20.63 -9.11 31.60
CA ALA A 1051 -19.94 -9.92 30.59
C ALA A 1051 -20.83 -11.08 30.08
N THR A 1052 -21.62 -11.68 30.97
CA THR A 1052 -22.56 -12.75 30.62
C THR A 1052 -23.73 -12.22 29.77
N GLU A 1053 -24.29 -11.07 30.14
CA GLU A 1053 -25.35 -10.40 29.37
C GLU A 1053 -24.88 -10.01 27.96
N GLN A 1054 -23.61 -9.58 27.84
CA GLN A 1054 -22.95 -9.26 26.58
C GLN A 1054 -22.55 -10.49 25.75
N GLN A 1055 -22.73 -11.71 26.28
CA GLN A 1055 -22.29 -12.96 25.65
C GLN A 1055 -20.80 -12.96 25.26
N ASN A 1056 -19.98 -12.25 26.03
CA ASN A 1056 -18.54 -12.17 25.78
C ASN A 1056 -17.80 -13.18 26.66
N GLU A 1057 -17.55 -14.38 26.12
CA GLU A 1057 -16.91 -15.46 26.87
C GLU A 1057 -15.53 -15.06 27.42
N LEU A 1058 -14.76 -14.28 26.66
CA LEU A 1058 -13.43 -13.84 27.09
C LEU A 1058 -13.52 -12.93 28.34
N GLU A 1059 -14.43 -11.95 28.33
CA GLU A 1059 -14.68 -11.09 29.50
C GLU A 1059 -15.28 -11.87 30.68
N VAL A 1060 -16.07 -12.90 30.44
CA VAL A 1060 -16.53 -13.82 31.50
C VAL A 1060 -15.33 -14.50 32.17
N GLY A 1061 -14.35 -14.94 31.39
CA GLY A 1061 -13.09 -15.49 31.90
C GLY A 1061 -12.34 -14.51 32.81
N TYR A 1062 -12.16 -13.26 32.36
CA TYR A 1062 -11.51 -12.22 33.15
C TYR A 1062 -12.28 -11.84 34.42
N ALA A 1063 -13.60 -11.73 34.31
CA ALA A 1063 -14.48 -11.45 35.45
C ALA A 1063 -14.41 -12.57 36.51
N LEU A 1064 -14.40 -13.83 36.08
CA LEU A 1064 -14.23 -14.97 36.99
C LEU A 1064 -12.87 -14.98 37.70
N ALA A 1065 -11.80 -14.58 37.00
CA ALA A 1065 -10.47 -14.47 37.60
C ALA A 1065 -10.48 -13.44 38.74
N ILE A 1066 -11.06 -12.25 38.51
CA ILE A 1066 -11.13 -11.20 39.54
C ILE A 1066 -12.08 -11.58 40.70
N VAL A 1067 -13.20 -12.28 40.42
CA VAL A 1067 -14.06 -12.86 41.47
C VAL A 1067 -13.25 -13.82 42.35
N GLY A 1068 -12.42 -14.68 41.75
CA GLY A 1068 -11.55 -15.59 42.48
C GLY A 1068 -10.55 -14.85 43.38
N HIS A 1069 -9.92 -13.79 42.87
CA HIS A 1069 -9.03 -12.93 43.66
C HIS A 1069 -9.75 -12.29 44.85
N ALA A 1070 -10.94 -11.72 44.63
CA ALA A 1070 -11.72 -11.09 45.69
C ALA A 1070 -12.22 -12.08 46.75
N GLN A 1071 -12.68 -13.27 46.32
CA GLN A 1071 -13.06 -14.36 47.23
C GLN A 1071 -11.87 -14.80 48.10
N HIS A 1072 -10.68 -14.96 47.50
CA HIS A 1072 -9.49 -15.36 48.25
C HIS A 1072 -9.09 -14.30 49.28
N ALA A 1073 -9.07 -13.02 48.89
CA ALA A 1073 -8.79 -11.90 49.78
C ALA A 1073 -9.83 -11.76 50.90
N ALA A 1074 -11.08 -12.15 50.66
CA ALA A 1074 -12.15 -12.22 51.66
C ALA A 1074 -12.11 -13.48 52.55
N GLY A 1075 -11.09 -14.35 52.38
CA GLY A 1075 -10.95 -15.60 53.15
C GLY A 1075 -11.83 -16.76 52.67
N ARG A 1076 -12.49 -16.64 51.50
CA ARG A 1076 -13.38 -17.66 50.91
C ARG A 1076 -12.64 -18.58 49.95
N THR A 1077 -11.66 -19.32 50.47
CA THR A 1077 -10.69 -20.09 49.66
C THR A 1077 -11.33 -21.15 48.75
N ILE A 1078 -12.38 -21.84 49.21
CA ILE A 1078 -13.06 -22.89 48.41
C ILE A 1078 -13.77 -22.26 47.20
N GLU A 1079 -14.53 -21.18 47.43
CA GLU A 1079 -15.22 -20.44 46.36
C GLU A 1079 -14.20 -19.88 45.36
N ALA A 1080 -13.11 -19.29 45.86
CA ALA A 1080 -12.02 -18.74 45.05
C ALA A 1080 -11.44 -19.80 44.09
N CYS A 1081 -11.17 -21.00 44.59
CA CYS A 1081 -10.67 -22.12 43.77
C CYS A 1081 -11.65 -22.51 42.66
N GLY A 1082 -12.95 -22.52 42.94
CA GLY A 1082 -13.99 -22.78 41.94
C GLY A 1082 -14.04 -21.72 40.85
N SER A 1083 -13.94 -20.45 41.23
CA SER A 1083 -13.91 -19.32 40.29
C SER A 1083 -12.65 -19.35 39.41
N PHE A 1084 -11.47 -19.59 40.00
CA PHE A 1084 -10.22 -19.72 39.24
C PHE A 1084 -10.25 -20.90 38.26
N ALA A 1085 -10.79 -22.05 38.65
CA ALA A 1085 -10.91 -23.21 37.76
C ALA A 1085 -11.77 -22.89 36.53
N ARG A 1086 -12.91 -22.21 36.73
CA ARG A 1086 -13.80 -21.77 35.64
C ARG A 1086 -13.13 -20.70 34.76
N ALA A 1087 -12.42 -19.75 35.36
CA ALA A 1087 -11.66 -18.74 34.64
C ALA A 1087 -10.60 -19.38 33.74
N VAL A 1088 -9.76 -20.28 34.28
CA VAL A 1088 -8.74 -20.99 33.50
C VAL A 1088 -9.37 -21.79 32.36
N ALA A 1089 -10.48 -22.49 32.58
CA ALA A 1089 -11.14 -23.28 31.53
C ALA A 1089 -11.55 -22.45 30.31
N ILE A 1090 -11.87 -21.17 30.51
CA ILE A 1090 -12.23 -20.23 29.43
C ILE A 1090 -10.98 -19.58 28.84
N LEU A 1091 -10.05 -19.13 29.69
CA LEU A 1091 -8.88 -18.35 29.26
C LEU A 1091 -7.83 -19.22 28.55
N ASP A 1092 -7.75 -20.51 28.83
CA ASP A 1092 -6.68 -21.37 28.31
C ASP A 1092 -6.67 -21.49 26.78
N SER A 1093 -7.81 -21.27 26.12
CA SER A 1093 -7.93 -21.26 24.67
C SER A 1093 -7.92 -19.86 24.05
N ASN A 1094 -8.00 -18.79 24.85
CA ASN A 1094 -8.32 -17.44 24.36
C ASN A 1094 -7.36 -16.33 24.85
N ASP A 1095 -6.79 -16.45 26.05
CA ASP A 1095 -5.71 -15.58 26.55
C ASP A 1095 -4.76 -16.39 27.44
N HIS A 1096 -3.65 -16.84 26.85
CA HIS A 1096 -2.69 -17.70 27.55
C HIS A 1096 -1.97 -16.98 28.70
N TYR A 1097 -1.79 -15.66 28.60
CA TYR A 1097 -1.14 -14.85 29.61
C TYR A 1097 -2.00 -14.75 30.88
N GLU A 1098 -3.28 -14.38 30.72
CA GLU A 1098 -4.20 -14.30 31.85
C GLU A 1098 -4.55 -15.69 32.42
N ALA A 1099 -4.57 -16.74 31.59
CA ALA A 1099 -4.68 -18.11 32.07
C ALA A 1099 -3.50 -18.49 32.98
N ALA A 1100 -2.27 -18.14 32.60
CA ALA A 1100 -1.08 -18.41 33.40
C ALA A 1100 -1.09 -17.65 34.74
N ARG A 1101 -1.44 -16.36 34.72
CA ARG A 1101 -1.60 -15.55 35.95
C ARG A 1101 -2.66 -16.13 36.89
N THR A 1102 -3.80 -16.52 36.32
CA THR A 1102 -4.91 -17.12 37.07
C THR A 1102 -4.50 -18.46 37.71
N ARG A 1103 -3.70 -19.29 37.02
CA ARG A 1103 -3.14 -20.53 37.61
C ARG A 1103 -2.23 -20.27 38.80
N ILE A 1104 -1.39 -19.25 38.74
CA ILE A 1104 -0.50 -18.88 39.85
C ILE A 1104 -1.32 -18.38 41.04
N ALA A 1105 -2.33 -17.54 40.79
CA ALA A 1105 -3.27 -17.09 41.82
C ALA A 1105 -4.02 -18.27 42.47
N TRP A 1106 -4.50 -19.20 41.64
CA TRP A 1106 -5.15 -20.42 42.08
C TRP A 1106 -4.24 -21.29 42.94
N ALA A 1107 -2.98 -21.48 42.51
CA ALA A 1107 -1.97 -22.20 43.28
C ALA A 1107 -1.72 -21.56 44.65
N ASN A 1108 -1.66 -20.23 44.72
CA ASN A 1108 -1.46 -19.51 45.97
C ASN A 1108 -2.65 -19.72 46.93
N ALA A 1109 -3.88 -19.65 46.42
CA ALA A 1109 -5.08 -19.94 47.21
C ALA A 1109 -5.13 -21.40 47.69
N LEU A 1110 -4.68 -22.35 46.88
CA LEU A 1110 -4.65 -23.79 47.20
C LEU A 1110 -3.50 -24.22 48.11
N THR A 1111 -2.42 -23.43 48.23
CA THR A 1111 -1.20 -23.83 48.95
C THR A 1111 -1.47 -24.31 50.39
N PRO A 1112 -2.36 -23.69 51.18
CA PRO A 1112 -2.64 -24.14 52.55
C PRO A 1112 -3.41 -25.47 52.64
N THR A 1113 -4.14 -25.86 51.58
CA THR A 1113 -5.09 -26.98 51.62
C THR A 1113 -4.68 -28.17 50.74
N ASN A 1114 -3.96 -27.95 49.64
CA ASN A 1114 -3.51 -28.99 48.72
C ASN A 1114 -2.18 -28.59 48.04
N PRO A 1115 -1.04 -28.73 48.74
CA PRO A 1115 0.26 -28.20 48.29
C PRO A 1115 0.79 -28.88 47.02
N ASN A 1116 0.46 -30.15 46.78
CA ASN A 1116 0.90 -30.87 45.58
C ASN A 1116 0.21 -30.34 44.31
N THR A 1117 -1.10 -30.12 44.39
CA THR A 1117 -1.88 -29.54 43.28
C THR A 1117 -1.48 -28.07 43.07
N ALA A 1118 -1.27 -27.32 44.15
CA ALA A 1118 -0.74 -25.96 44.08
C ALA A 1118 0.63 -25.90 43.39
N ALA A 1119 1.55 -26.81 43.71
CA ALA A 1119 2.85 -26.88 43.05
C ALA A 1119 2.72 -27.13 41.54
N THR A 1120 1.86 -28.07 41.14
CA THR A 1120 1.62 -28.38 39.71
C THR A 1120 1.05 -27.17 38.97
N LEU A 1121 0.05 -26.49 39.54
CA LEU A 1121 -0.55 -25.28 38.96
C LEU A 1121 0.45 -24.14 38.86
N ARG A 1122 1.27 -23.93 39.90
CA ARG A 1122 2.31 -22.90 39.92
C ARG A 1122 3.38 -23.16 38.87
N THR A 1123 3.87 -24.40 38.77
CA THR A 1123 4.85 -24.79 37.73
C THR A 1123 4.27 -24.64 36.34
N ALA A 1124 3.01 -25.04 36.11
CA ALA A 1124 2.35 -24.87 34.82
C ALA A 1124 2.21 -23.39 34.43
N GLY A 1125 1.80 -22.53 35.37
CA GLY A 1125 1.70 -21.08 35.15
C GLY A 1125 3.06 -20.43 34.90
N GLN A 1126 4.08 -20.74 35.72
CA GLN A 1126 5.43 -20.20 35.55
C GLN A 1126 6.07 -20.65 34.23
N ALA A 1127 5.95 -21.92 33.86
CA ALA A 1127 6.46 -22.43 32.59
C ALA A 1127 5.79 -21.75 31.39
N GLU A 1128 4.51 -21.40 31.49
CA GLU A 1128 3.82 -20.66 30.44
C GLU A 1128 4.29 -19.19 30.38
N MET A 1129 4.44 -18.50 31.51
CA MET A 1129 5.01 -17.14 31.53
C MET A 1129 6.45 -17.08 31.00
N GLU A 1130 7.28 -18.08 31.33
CA GLU A 1130 8.65 -18.21 30.82
C GLU A 1130 8.68 -18.41 29.30
N ARG A 1131 7.76 -19.23 28.73
CA ARG A 1131 7.63 -19.37 27.26
C ARG A 1131 7.27 -18.06 26.57
N GLN A 1132 6.54 -17.19 27.27
CA GLN A 1132 6.13 -15.87 26.78
C GLN A 1132 7.22 -14.80 26.97
N GLY A 1133 8.39 -15.18 27.51
CA GLY A 1133 9.51 -14.25 27.73
C GLY A 1133 9.34 -13.35 28.96
N ILE A 1134 8.38 -13.67 29.85
CA ILE A 1134 8.08 -12.88 31.04
C ILE A 1134 8.84 -13.49 32.22
N GLN A 1135 9.68 -12.70 32.88
CA GLN A 1135 10.29 -13.15 34.13
C GLN A 1135 9.24 -13.12 35.24
N PRO A 1136 8.95 -14.26 35.91
CA PRO A 1136 8.04 -14.26 37.04
C PRO A 1136 8.66 -13.45 38.18
N LYS A 1137 8.18 -12.21 38.37
CA LYS A 1137 8.49 -11.37 39.53
C LYS A 1137 7.32 -11.36 40.51
#